data_AF-A0A7J6NIL8-F1
#
_entry.id   AF-A0A7J6NIL8-F1
#
_cell.length_a   1.000
_cell.length_b   1.000
_cell.length_c   1.000
_cell.angle_alpha   90.00
_cell.angle_beta   90.00
_cell.angle_gamma   90.00
#
_symmetry.space_group_name_H-M   'P 1'
#
loop_
_entity.id
_entity.type
_entity.pdbx_description
1 polymer ?
#
loop_
_entity_poly.entity_id
_entity_poly.type
_entity_poly.pdbx_seq_one_letter_code
_entity_poly.pdbx_strand_id
1 'polypeptide(L)'
;MVHVPPKTYGPGEKRAVYKQFQNYPRIVDASRAPSYAPTSPDQKPSVPIGYIDMPEGTTYGYWDAAYGVMNEAGLSMGESSCSGRLSSVPKGEGPNGSGALFWVGELSDIALEVCSTARCAIQTMGKLAEEHGFYGSVGVKEAGEALTIADGSEVWVFHILADDTAEGAVWAAQRVPKGHATIVPNVFVIREIDPTDGDNFMFSDNIFDIALRLGWWNGEGLLDFAATYSVSEYNNPYYSGRRVWRGLSLFAPSLNLDPTLGVEWDHPTYPFSVEPDEPVTIDFMKRLYRDHMEGTAYDLTDHVVAGGPFKTPNRYAGGRAEATFQHGAWERAISLYRTMYSYIAVTYKDYNVIYFAPMTPHASVYIPIIVKHDQTVKSIPALEYAWQGEFSKKSLWWASEAISNVMDLKYMYMINDVRKAQYEIEHQVDVMMATQTPDEVESQMADFGDYVTEKWLNLHYTLLGKYQNGYSDWGYTQVGYGPSTEWLRAAGFQDFQATPEQFAELRLRYKTTQKEADEIRDSALGWPFYRALRELRMRFPEVFQDQHNTSVCSSSAAIAFREYMEALFISRRYVGPSVVAAVSSFLLEMDAASLDKPACRYLISAAYLALAVDRFPTFDDHVPELLGMASTQPPQASALLIDASKEAQLLIHMLGEVEHAYFTFLLYSNALYTPSDPSTRKAEAYARHMVSESEHGRDHEKHQQWKGGACLVPHATTPTGKCNPYAPIAHTLKRWRSTGITRDEIRMAMKQRADQKTILITVKDNVLYFSVPVHSHYFGEVVRHDELLCLVSHFLKLLSFTSLPDLELALNHGDLPQIRKAFNKPPFHHFNDREASIPVPLFSIATSGDFWDILFPNVCRPKLVNMSLADNNAEELSWQDRVPRATWRGTDRGAVNWFTGFDLDGLHGTRSLRQIVRDSSSSEFADVKFLEDDLTDSSVAASDPNFIPMDHSARQWRYLLDIPGNGYSGSLKQKLTSGALVLPVRQEIQGVASPLHEHFYAGLRDKRHVLLVECGGAACDVDKKVQFASANDAAARQTVEHANSYMARFDHYSLCYTWRLLQLYSDLLRYPLEDEPRNTNPTVRVHRPLSANLEISKIANYVLCGTLGEGGYGEVAKAVDATTSEEFAMKLLEKSTIKSFEDIQRVYTEIPALRDLRQTNVIRMFDVALELPTRAVTGLLHKK
;
A
#
# COMPACT_ATOMS: atom_id res chain seq x y z
N MET A 1 -32.80 3.17 -9.28
CA MET A 1 -33.36 1.84 -9.55
C MET A 1 -34.47 1.60 -8.53
N VAL A 2 -35.69 1.28 -8.96
CA VAL A 2 -36.88 1.13 -8.11
C VAL A 2 -37.57 -0.19 -8.44
N HIS A 3 -37.99 -0.95 -7.43
CA HIS A 3 -38.85 -2.11 -7.65
C HIS A 3 -40.32 -1.71 -7.64
N VAL A 4 -41.03 -2.01 -8.74
CA VAL A 4 -42.47 -1.82 -8.89
C VAL A 4 -43.16 -3.17 -8.64
N PRO A 5 -43.95 -3.30 -7.56
CA PRO A 5 -44.56 -4.57 -7.20
C PRO A 5 -45.71 -4.98 -8.16
N PRO A 6 -46.04 -6.28 -8.25
CA PRO A 6 -47.26 -6.76 -8.90
C PRO A 6 -48.50 -6.02 -8.38
N LYS A 7 -49.44 -5.72 -9.27
CA LYS A 7 -50.72 -5.09 -8.94
C LYS A 7 -51.87 -5.88 -9.54
N THR A 8 -52.92 -6.09 -8.74
CA THR A 8 -54.15 -6.71 -9.21
C THR A 8 -55.12 -5.63 -9.70
N TYR A 9 -55.54 -5.75 -10.96
CA TYR A 9 -56.53 -4.88 -11.58
C TYR A 9 -57.88 -5.60 -11.68
N GLY A 10 -58.93 -4.93 -11.20
CA GLY A 10 -60.32 -5.36 -11.36
C GLY A 10 -60.96 -4.94 -12.69
N PRO A 11 -62.19 -5.39 -12.98
CA PRO A 11 -62.90 -5.02 -14.21
C PRO A 11 -63.04 -3.50 -14.38
N GLY A 12 -62.51 -2.97 -15.49
CA GLY A 12 -62.59 -1.54 -15.84
C GLY A 12 -61.66 -0.63 -15.04
N GLU A 13 -60.75 -1.18 -14.22
CA GLU A 13 -59.72 -0.40 -13.56
C GLU A 13 -58.68 0.09 -14.56
N LYS A 14 -58.17 1.31 -14.32
CA LYS A 14 -57.28 2.01 -15.24
C LYS A 14 -55.92 2.28 -14.62
N ARG A 15 -54.88 2.28 -15.46
CA ARG A 15 -53.52 2.69 -15.10
C ARG A 15 -53.29 4.13 -15.56
N ALA A 16 -52.85 4.99 -14.64
CA ALA A 16 -52.42 6.34 -14.95
C ALA A 16 -51.16 6.35 -15.82
N VAL A 17 -51.08 7.27 -16.77
CA VAL A 17 -49.91 7.52 -17.62
C VAL A 17 -49.38 8.91 -17.33
N TYR A 18 -48.07 8.99 -17.10
CA TYR A 18 -47.39 10.24 -16.73
C TYR A 18 -46.52 10.77 -17.88
N LYS A 19 -46.47 12.09 -18.01
CA LYS A 19 -45.56 12.76 -18.93
C LYS A 19 -44.11 12.50 -18.51
N GLN A 20 -43.22 12.37 -19.49
CA GLN A 20 -41.78 12.32 -19.26
C GLN A 20 -41.31 13.60 -18.55
N PHE A 21 -40.67 13.44 -17.39
CA PHE A 21 -40.08 14.55 -16.65
C PHE A 21 -38.59 14.27 -16.39
N GLN A 22 -37.72 15.11 -16.94
CA GLN A 22 -36.27 14.94 -16.77
C GLN A 22 -35.75 15.48 -15.42
N ASN A 23 -36.57 16.18 -14.64
CA ASN A 23 -36.16 16.68 -13.33
C ASN A 23 -36.49 15.68 -12.22
N TYR A 24 -35.80 15.81 -11.10
CA TYR A 24 -36.14 15.09 -9.87
C TYR A 24 -37.33 15.74 -9.15
N PRO A 25 -38.25 14.94 -8.58
CA PRO A 25 -38.44 13.50 -8.82
C PRO A 25 -39.07 13.24 -10.20
N ARG A 26 -38.73 12.10 -10.83
CA ARG A 26 -39.28 11.75 -12.16
C ARG A 26 -40.79 11.57 -12.14
N ILE A 27 -41.31 10.90 -11.09
CA ILE A 27 -42.72 10.78 -10.77
C ILE A 27 -42.91 10.77 -9.25
N VAL A 28 -44.10 11.13 -8.80
CA VAL A 28 -44.54 11.07 -7.40
C VAL A 28 -45.88 10.35 -7.35
N ASP A 29 -45.84 9.04 -7.11
CA ASP A 29 -47.01 8.18 -7.07
C ASP A 29 -46.76 6.97 -6.15
N ALA A 30 -47.17 7.09 -4.89
CA ALA A 30 -47.08 6.00 -3.91
C ALA A 30 -47.89 4.75 -4.31
N SER A 31 -48.86 4.89 -5.21
CA SER A 31 -49.66 3.77 -5.71
C SER A 31 -48.94 2.96 -6.80
N ARG A 32 -47.92 3.55 -7.44
CA ARG A 32 -47.00 2.85 -8.37
C ARG A 32 -46.02 1.99 -7.60
N ALA A 33 -45.25 2.60 -6.70
CA ALA A 33 -44.32 1.89 -5.82
C ALA A 33 -44.07 2.69 -4.54
N PRO A 34 -43.75 2.03 -3.41
CA PRO A 34 -43.38 2.73 -2.17
C PRO A 34 -42.24 3.73 -2.35
N SER A 35 -41.23 3.41 -3.17
CA SER A 35 -40.08 4.30 -3.43
C SER A 35 -40.44 5.54 -4.28
N TYR A 36 -41.67 5.61 -4.81
CA TYR A 36 -42.22 6.80 -5.49
C TYR A 36 -43.13 7.64 -4.59
N ALA A 37 -43.26 7.29 -3.31
CA ALA A 37 -43.95 8.13 -2.35
C ALA A 37 -43.25 9.50 -2.20
N PRO A 38 -43.99 10.57 -1.89
CA PRO A 38 -43.40 11.88 -1.63
C PRO A 38 -42.44 11.80 -0.43
N THR A 39 -41.23 12.36 -0.58
CA THR A 39 -40.20 12.35 0.48
C THR A 39 -40.24 13.62 1.35
N SER A 40 -41.01 14.62 0.95
CA SER A 40 -41.25 15.85 1.73
C SER A 40 -42.67 16.38 1.55
N PRO A 41 -43.17 17.24 2.47
CA PRO A 41 -44.49 17.87 2.32
C PRO A 41 -44.63 18.77 1.08
N ASP A 42 -43.51 19.28 0.55
CA ASP A 42 -43.50 20.15 -0.63
C ASP A 42 -43.57 19.36 -1.94
N GLN A 43 -43.24 18.07 -1.90
CA GLN A 43 -43.31 17.18 -3.06
C GLN A 43 -44.75 16.77 -3.34
N LYS A 44 -45.37 17.38 -4.34
CA LYS A 44 -46.76 17.12 -4.74
C LYS A 44 -46.86 15.85 -5.61
N PRO A 45 -47.97 15.09 -5.52
CA PRO A 45 -48.24 13.98 -6.43
C PRO A 45 -48.19 14.41 -7.91
N SER A 46 -47.64 13.55 -8.77
CA SER A 46 -47.61 13.79 -10.20
C SER A 46 -49.02 13.80 -10.78
N VAL A 47 -49.26 14.66 -11.77
CA VAL A 47 -50.55 14.75 -12.47
C VAL A 47 -50.51 13.85 -13.71
N PRO A 48 -51.40 12.85 -13.84
CA PRO A 48 -51.50 12.03 -15.05
C PRO A 48 -51.92 12.85 -16.27
N ILE A 49 -51.38 12.51 -17.45
CA ILE A 49 -51.80 13.08 -18.74
C ILE A 49 -52.83 12.21 -19.46
N GLY A 50 -53.08 11.00 -18.95
CA GLY A 50 -54.14 10.12 -19.41
C GLY A 50 -54.17 8.81 -18.63
N TYR A 51 -55.00 7.89 -19.12
CA TYR A 51 -55.22 6.59 -18.50
C TYR A 51 -55.43 5.55 -19.59
N ILE A 52 -54.95 4.33 -19.33
CA ILE A 52 -55.26 3.15 -20.15
C ILE A 52 -56.00 2.09 -19.34
N ASP A 53 -56.78 1.28 -20.05
CA ASP A 53 -57.42 0.12 -19.47
C ASP A 53 -56.37 -0.99 -19.29
N MET A 54 -56.36 -1.62 -18.11
CA MET A 54 -55.47 -2.75 -17.82
C MET A 54 -56.25 -4.07 -17.93
N PRO A 55 -55.59 -5.17 -18.33
CA PRO A 55 -56.23 -6.49 -18.28
C PRO A 55 -56.61 -6.85 -16.84
N GLU A 56 -57.75 -7.52 -16.67
CA GLU A 56 -58.16 -8.06 -15.38
C GLU A 56 -57.18 -9.14 -14.93
N GLY A 57 -56.73 -9.06 -13.67
CA GLY A 57 -55.78 -10.00 -13.10
C GLY A 57 -54.58 -9.30 -12.45
N THR A 58 -53.56 -10.10 -12.13
CA THR A 58 -52.34 -9.61 -11.47
C THR A 58 -51.24 -9.39 -12.52
N THR A 59 -50.69 -8.18 -12.55
CA THR A 59 -49.52 -7.83 -13.38
C THR A 59 -48.24 -8.44 -12.85
N TYR A 60 -47.20 -8.48 -13.67
CA TYR A 60 -45.85 -8.81 -13.24
C TYR A 60 -45.22 -7.70 -12.40
N GLY A 61 -44.38 -8.08 -11.44
CA GLY A 61 -43.45 -7.15 -10.77
C GLY A 61 -42.22 -6.90 -11.63
N TYR A 62 -41.65 -5.70 -11.57
CA TYR A 62 -40.51 -5.32 -12.39
C TYR A 62 -39.58 -4.31 -11.72
N TRP A 63 -38.35 -4.24 -12.22
CA TRP A 63 -37.37 -3.24 -11.81
C TRP A 63 -37.26 -2.13 -12.85
N ASP A 64 -37.27 -0.91 -12.33
CA ASP A 64 -37.40 0.31 -13.11
C ASP A 64 -36.23 1.28 -12.86
N ALA A 65 -35.57 1.67 -13.94
CA ALA A 65 -34.58 2.74 -13.98
C ALA A 65 -35.25 3.99 -14.57
N ALA A 66 -34.63 4.79 -15.46
CA ALA A 66 -35.41 5.82 -16.16
C ALA A 66 -36.44 5.21 -17.12
N TYR A 67 -36.26 3.93 -17.45
CA TYR A 67 -37.13 3.06 -18.24
C TYR A 67 -37.20 1.71 -17.52
N GLY A 68 -38.29 0.98 -17.72
CA GLY A 68 -38.42 -0.41 -17.32
C GLY A 68 -37.25 -1.27 -17.81
N VAL A 69 -36.62 -2.02 -16.89
CA VAL A 69 -35.40 -2.79 -17.17
C VAL A 69 -35.69 -4.27 -17.36
N MET A 70 -36.32 -4.91 -16.38
CA MET A 70 -36.64 -6.33 -16.42
C MET A 70 -37.78 -6.67 -15.45
N ASN A 71 -38.67 -7.58 -15.87
CA ASN A 71 -39.71 -8.14 -15.00
C ASN A 71 -39.38 -9.54 -14.47
N GLU A 72 -40.19 -10.02 -13.53
CA GLU A 72 -40.04 -11.33 -12.90
C GLU A 72 -40.12 -12.53 -13.87
N ALA A 73 -40.67 -12.34 -15.07
CA ALA A 73 -40.70 -13.36 -16.13
C ALA A 73 -39.41 -13.41 -16.96
N GLY A 74 -38.44 -12.51 -16.72
CA GLY A 74 -37.20 -12.42 -17.49
C GLY A 74 -37.33 -11.69 -18.82
N LEU A 75 -38.45 -10.98 -19.05
CA LEU A 75 -38.55 -10.01 -20.14
C LEU A 75 -37.74 -8.78 -19.75
N SER A 76 -36.81 -8.38 -20.61
CA SER A 76 -35.90 -7.27 -20.38
C SER A 76 -35.86 -6.32 -21.57
N MET A 77 -35.55 -5.06 -21.29
CA MET A 77 -35.50 -4.01 -22.29
C MET A 77 -34.27 -3.13 -22.08
N GLY A 78 -33.77 -2.57 -23.18
CA GLY A 78 -32.90 -1.41 -23.19
C GLY A 78 -33.26 -0.46 -24.30
N GLU A 79 -32.84 0.79 -24.17
CA GLU A 79 -33.35 1.92 -24.95
C GLU A 79 -32.21 2.75 -25.54
N SER A 80 -32.40 3.24 -26.75
CA SER A 80 -31.57 4.25 -27.38
C SER A 80 -32.39 5.26 -28.17
N SER A 81 -32.21 6.53 -27.83
CA SER A 81 -32.88 7.60 -28.55
C SER A 81 -32.38 7.69 -29.96
N CYS A 82 -33.32 7.88 -30.88
CA CYS A 82 -33.09 7.88 -32.32
C CYS A 82 -33.63 9.13 -33.00
N SER A 83 -33.04 9.41 -34.15
CA SER A 83 -33.37 10.56 -34.97
C SER A 83 -34.51 10.17 -35.90
N GLY A 84 -35.62 10.89 -35.83
CA GLY A 84 -36.87 10.59 -36.52
C GLY A 84 -37.41 11.78 -37.31
N ARG A 85 -38.00 11.51 -38.48
CA ARG A 85 -38.58 12.56 -39.35
C ARG A 85 -39.91 13.12 -38.87
N LEU A 86 -40.62 12.36 -38.03
CA LEU A 86 -41.92 12.70 -37.48
C LEU A 86 -41.78 12.81 -35.96
N SER A 87 -42.40 13.84 -35.37
CA SER A 87 -42.40 14.10 -33.93
C SER A 87 -43.80 14.46 -33.45
N SER A 88 -44.02 14.30 -32.15
CA SER A 88 -45.26 14.71 -31.48
C SER A 88 -44.92 15.45 -30.18
N VAL A 89 -45.96 15.95 -29.52
CA VAL A 89 -45.92 16.55 -28.18
C VAL A 89 -46.76 15.71 -27.22
N PRO A 90 -46.50 15.80 -25.91
CA PRO A 90 -47.38 15.19 -24.91
C PRO A 90 -48.83 15.66 -25.07
N LYS A 91 -49.76 14.74 -24.86
CA LYS A 91 -51.20 14.99 -24.92
C LYS A 91 -51.60 16.19 -24.05
N GLY A 92 -52.33 17.12 -24.65
CA GLY A 92 -52.76 18.36 -24.00
C GLY A 92 -51.82 19.55 -24.26
N GLU A 93 -50.62 19.33 -24.80
CA GLU A 93 -49.67 20.40 -25.15
C GLU A 93 -49.72 20.80 -26.62
N GLY A 94 -50.41 20.01 -27.46
CA GLY A 94 -50.66 20.32 -28.86
C GLY A 94 -51.81 21.31 -29.08
N PRO A 95 -51.99 21.81 -30.31
CA PRO A 95 -53.11 22.67 -30.67
C PRO A 95 -54.46 22.04 -30.29
N ASN A 96 -55.34 22.81 -29.64
CA ASN A 96 -56.64 22.33 -29.16
C ASN A 96 -56.58 21.14 -28.18
N GLY A 97 -55.42 20.91 -27.54
CA GLY A 97 -55.22 19.82 -26.59
C GLY A 97 -54.84 18.48 -27.23
N SER A 98 -54.47 18.48 -28.52
CA SER A 98 -53.93 17.30 -29.20
C SER A 98 -52.57 16.86 -28.66
N GLY A 99 -52.07 15.74 -29.18
CA GLY A 99 -50.76 15.17 -28.84
C GLY A 99 -50.87 13.70 -28.43
N ALA A 100 -49.70 13.08 -28.26
CA ALA A 100 -49.55 11.67 -27.96
C ALA A 100 -49.53 11.40 -26.45
N LEU A 101 -50.10 10.26 -26.05
CA LEU A 101 -50.14 9.85 -24.65
C LEU A 101 -48.80 9.28 -24.17
N PHE A 102 -48.06 8.61 -25.05
CA PHE A 102 -46.94 7.78 -24.64
C PHE A 102 -45.59 8.33 -25.07
N TRP A 103 -44.66 8.33 -24.13
CA TRP A 103 -43.23 8.24 -24.41
C TRP A 103 -42.76 6.81 -24.12
N VAL A 104 -41.54 6.49 -24.57
CA VAL A 104 -41.05 5.10 -24.56
C VAL A 104 -40.99 4.47 -23.17
N GLY A 105 -40.67 5.22 -22.11
CA GLY A 105 -40.59 4.66 -20.76
C GLY A 105 -41.94 4.17 -20.20
N GLU A 106 -43.03 4.90 -20.45
CA GLU A 106 -44.35 4.42 -20.04
C GLU A 106 -44.79 3.19 -20.86
N LEU A 107 -44.43 3.12 -22.14
CA LEU A 107 -44.69 1.94 -22.97
C LEU A 107 -43.92 0.72 -22.47
N SER A 108 -42.63 0.88 -22.17
CA SER A 108 -41.79 -0.20 -21.65
C SER A 108 -42.32 -0.71 -20.30
N ASP A 109 -42.73 0.21 -19.42
CA ASP A 109 -43.27 -0.12 -18.11
C ASP A 109 -44.57 -0.93 -18.23
N ILE A 110 -45.50 -0.48 -19.09
CA ILE A 110 -46.76 -1.20 -19.31
C ILE A 110 -46.50 -2.58 -19.90
N ALA A 111 -45.60 -2.69 -20.86
CA ALA A 111 -45.23 -3.97 -21.44
C ALA A 111 -44.62 -4.91 -20.40
N LEU A 112 -43.74 -4.42 -19.52
CA LEU A 112 -43.20 -5.23 -18.42
C LEU A 112 -44.27 -5.64 -17.39
N GLU A 113 -45.33 -4.85 -17.19
CA GLU A 113 -46.44 -5.20 -16.30
C GLU A 113 -47.30 -6.35 -16.87
N VAL A 114 -47.50 -6.42 -18.20
CA VAL A 114 -48.50 -7.33 -18.80
C VAL A 114 -47.94 -8.45 -19.68
N CYS A 115 -46.65 -8.43 -20.01
CA CYS A 115 -46.03 -9.40 -20.92
C CYS A 115 -44.90 -10.21 -20.29
N SER A 116 -44.74 -11.44 -20.75
CA SER A 116 -43.61 -12.33 -20.41
C SER A 116 -42.69 -12.65 -21.59
N THR A 117 -43.02 -12.18 -22.80
CA THR A 117 -42.24 -12.44 -24.03
C THR A 117 -41.99 -11.15 -24.80
N ALA A 118 -40.90 -11.13 -25.57
CA ALA A 118 -40.48 -10.01 -26.40
C ALA A 118 -41.54 -9.68 -27.46
N ARG A 119 -42.16 -10.69 -28.08
CA ARG A 119 -43.23 -10.49 -29.05
C ARG A 119 -44.48 -9.85 -28.44
N CYS A 120 -44.90 -10.31 -27.26
CA CYS A 120 -46.01 -9.69 -26.53
C CYS A 120 -45.69 -8.22 -26.23
N ALA A 121 -44.46 -7.93 -25.80
CA ALA A 121 -44.03 -6.58 -25.49
C ALA A 121 -44.09 -5.66 -26.72
N ILE A 122 -43.53 -6.10 -27.86
CA ILE A 122 -43.55 -5.35 -29.12
C ILE A 122 -44.99 -5.06 -29.56
N GLN A 123 -45.87 -6.07 -29.55
CA GLN A 123 -47.27 -5.91 -29.94
C GLN A 123 -48.03 -4.99 -29.00
N THR A 124 -47.78 -5.09 -27.70
CA THR A 124 -48.43 -4.26 -26.69
C THR A 124 -48.00 -2.80 -26.83
N MET A 125 -46.68 -2.55 -26.92
CA MET A 125 -46.16 -1.20 -27.09
C MET A 125 -46.61 -0.59 -28.42
N GLY A 126 -46.51 -1.34 -29.52
CA GLY A 126 -46.93 -0.91 -30.85
C GLY A 126 -48.40 -0.54 -30.90
N LYS A 127 -49.29 -1.43 -30.43
CA LYS A 127 -50.74 -1.19 -30.39
C LYS A 127 -51.10 0.03 -29.55
N LEU A 128 -50.55 0.15 -28.35
CA LEU A 128 -50.81 1.30 -27.48
C LEU A 128 -50.35 2.62 -28.13
N ALA A 129 -49.20 2.60 -28.81
CA ALA A 129 -48.68 3.75 -29.51
C ALA A 129 -49.49 4.11 -30.77
N GLU A 130 -50.02 3.13 -31.50
CA GLU A 130 -50.93 3.35 -32.63
C GLU A 130 -52.29 3.92 -32.16
N GLU A 131 -52.83 3.44 -31.05
CA GLU A 131 -54.14 3.86 -30.52
C GLU A 131 -54.11 5.19 -29.77
N HIS A 132 -52.99 5.52 -29.12
CA HIS A 132 -52.90 6.66 -28.21
C HIS A 132 -51.73 7.61 -28.50
N GLY A 133 -50.94 7.33 -29.51
CA GLY A 133 -49.86 8.17 -29.99
C GLY A 133 -48.56 7.96 -29.23
N PHE A 134 -47.47 8.22 -29.96
CA PHE A 134 -46.11 8.25 -29.43
C PHE A 134 -45.46 9.64 -29.57
N TYR A 135 -44.76 10.10 -28.54
CA TYR A 135 -43.90 11.28 -28.60
C TYR A 135 -42.49 10.99 -28.04
N GLY A 136 -41.49 11.42 -28.80
CA GLY A 136 -40.13 11.67 -28.31
C GLY A 136 -39.92 13.17 -28.05
N SER A 137 -38.74 13.68 -28.38
CA SER A 137 -38.51 15.12 -28.45
C SER A 137 -39.28 15.77 -29.61
N VAL A 138 -39.68 17.04 -29.42
CA VAL A 138 -40.28 17.85 -30.50
C VAL A 138 -39.33 18.08 -31.67
N GLY A 139 -38.00 18.01 -31.43
CA GLY A 139 -36.99 18.11 -32.47
C GLY A 139 -36.64 16.74 -33.08
N VAL A 140 -36.41 16.72 -34.39
CA VAL A 140 -36.07 15.51 -35.17
C VAL A 140 -34.90 14.69 -34.61
N LYS A 141 -33.99 15.31 -33.84
CA LYS A 141 -32.80 14.64 -33.30
C LYS A 141 -33.13 13.49 -32.34
N GLU A 142 -34.21 13.62 -31.56
CA GLU A 142 -34.64 12.66 -30.53
C GLU A 142 -36.14 12.36 -30.68
N ALA A 143 -36.68 12.48 -31.90
CA ALA A 143 -38.11 12.31 -32.15
C ALA A 143 -38.58 10.85 -32.16
N GLY A 144 -37.65 9.91 -32.30
CA GLY A 144 -37.91 8.47 -32.28
C GLY A 144 -37.04 7.75 -31.25
N GLU A 145 -37.36 6.49 -30.98
CA GLU A 145 -36.70 5.67 -29.97
C GLU A 145 -36.47 4.26 -30.53
N ALA A 146 -35.41 3.61 -30.09
CA ALA A 146 -35.13 2.21 -30.38
C ALA A 146 -35.00 1.42 -29.08
N LEU A 147 -35.53 0.20 -29.06
CA LEU A 147 -35.46 -0.68 -27.91
C LEU A 147 -34.86 -2.01 -28.31
N THR A 148 -33.91 -2.49 -27.53
CA THR A 148 -33.52 -3.91 -27.52
C THR A 148 -34.41 -4.64 -26.52
N ILE A 149 -35.15 -5.64 -26.97
CA ILE A 149 -36.12 -6.37 -26.17
C ILE A 149 -35.71 -7.84 -26.17
N ALA A 150 -35.49 -8.42 -24.99
CA ALA A 150 -35.03 -9.79 -24.84
C ALA A 150 -35.87 -10.55 -23.82
N ASP A 151 -36.19 -11.80 -24.13
CA ASP A 151 -36.73 -12.77 -23.17
C ASP A 151 -35.84 -14.02 -23.11
N GLY A 152 -36.29 -15.09 -22.42
CA GLY A 152 -35.53 -16.33 -22.30
C GLY A 152 -35.28 -17.09 -23.62
N SER A 153 -35.82 -16.62 -24.76
CA SER A 153 -35.81 -17.32 -26.04
C SER A 153 -35.44 -16.46 -27.25
N GLU A 154 -35.80 -15.17 -27.27
CA GLU A 154 -35.64 -14.28 -28.41
C GLU A 154 -35.07 -12.91 -28.00
N VAL A 155 -34.35 -12.28 -28.93
CA VAL A 155 -33.90 -10.90 -28.83
C VAL A 155 -34.36 -10.16 -30.08
N TRP A 156 -34.87 -8.95 -29.89
CA TRP A 156 -35.45 -8.10 -30.92
C TRP A 156 -34.93 -6.68 -30.80
N VAL A 157 -34.84 -5.98 -31.93
CA VAL A 157 -34.71 -4.52 -31.99
C VAL A 157 -36.05 -3.96 -32.44
N PHE A 158 -36.61 -2.99 -31.71
CA PHE A 158 -37.89 -2.33 -31.98
C PHE A 158 -37.66 -0.83 -32.15
N HIS A 159 -38.02 -0.26 -33.29
CA HIS A 159 -37.97 1.17 -33.54
C HIS A 159 -39.37 1.77 -33.54
N ILE A 160 -39.48 2.98 -33.00
CA ILE A 160 -40.75 3.70 -32.94
C ILE A 160 -40.54 5.21 -33.12
N LEU A 161 -41.50 5.86 -33.78
CA LEU A 161 -41.64 7.31 -33.86
C LEU A 161 -43.12 7.69 -34.03
N ALA A 162 -43.43 8.98 -33.95
CA ALA A 162 -44.78 9.48 -34.20
C ALA A 162 -45.21 9.20 -35.65
N ASP A 163 -46.52 9.10 -35.89
CA ASP A 163 -47.07 9.07 -37.25
C ASP A 163 -47.28 10.49 -37.82
N ASP A 164 -47.81 10.58 -39.04
CA ASP A 164 -48.04 11.85 -39.73
C ASP A 164 -49.26 12.63 -39.22
N THR A 165 -50.00 12.08 -38.26
CA THR A 165 -51.09 12.77 -37.54
C THR A 165 -50.61 13.41 -36.23
N ALA A 166 -49.42 13.01 -35.75
CA ALA A 166 -48.88 13.32 -34.43
C ALA A 166 -49.73 12.80 -33.24
N GLU A 167 -50.75 11.99 -33.49
CA GLU A 167 -51.58 11.36 -32.47
C GLU A 167 -51.53 9.82 -32.53
N GLY A 168 -50.80 9.25 -33.50
CA GLY A 168 -50.49 7.81 -33.60
C GLY A 168 -48.98 7.56 -33.59
N ALA A 169 -48.57 6.38 -34.08
CA ALA A 169 -47.17 5.98 -34.18
C ALA A 169 -46.91 5.13 -35.44
N VAL A 170 -45.64 5.12 -35.86
CA VAL A 170 -45.09 4.18 -36.83
C VAL A 170 -43.99 3.39 -36.13
N TRP A 171 -43.98 2.07 -36.31
CA TRP A 171 -42.97 1.22 -35.68
C TRP A 171 -42.61 0.01 -36.53
N ALA A 172 -41.41 -0.52 -36.31
CA ALA A 172 -40.94 -1.77 -36.89
C ALA A 172 -40.01 -2.49 -35.91
N ALA A 173 -39.98 -3.82 -35.96
CA ALA A 173 -39.10 -4.65 -35.16
C ALA A 173 -38.45 -5.74 -36.02
N GLN A 174 -37.19 -6.02 -35.74
CA GLN A 174 -36.41 -7.08 -36.38
C GLN A 174 -35.80 -8.00 -35.33
N ARG A 175 -35.95 -9.31 -35.53
CA ARG A 175 -35.36 -10.33 -34.66
C ARG A 175 -33.84 -10.39 -34.87
N VAL A 176 -33.08 -10.47 -33.78
CA VAL A 176 -31.66 -10.80 -33.84
C VAL A 176 -31.54 -12.31 -34.06
N PRO A 177 -30.84 -12.77 -35.13
CA PRO A 177 -30.67 -14.19 -35.39
C PRO A 177 -30.05 -14.93 -34.20
N LYS A 178 -30.45 -16.18 -34.00
CA LYS A 178 -29.86 -17.01 -32.95
C LYS A 178 -28.36 -17.15 -33.18
N GLY A 179 -27.56 -16.92 -32.13
CA GLY A 179 -26.09 -16.95 -32.19
C GLY A 179 -25.45 -15.63 -32.62
N HIS A 180 -26.24 -14.61 -32.97
CA HIS A 180 -25.73 -13.30 -33.32
C HIS A 180 -25.81 -12.32 -32.16
N ALA A 181 -25.01 -11.25 -32.25
CA ALA A 181 -25.08 -10.06 -31.41
C ALA A 181 -25.30 -8.82 -32.29
N THR A 182 -25.95 -7.81 -31.72
CA THR A 182 -26.14 -6.49 -32.35
C THR A 182 -25.84 -5.38 -31.35
N ILE A 183 -25.71 -4.16 -31.85
CA ILE A 183 -25.59 -2.95 -31.04
C ILE A 183 -26.47 -1.86 -31.64
N VAL A 184 -27.23 -1.20 -30.77
CA VAL A 184 -28.13 -0.10 -31.15
C VAL A 184 -27.66 1.17 -30.44
N PRO A 185 -26.87 2.03 -31.10
CA PRO A 185 -26.57 3.36 -30.60
C PRO A 185 -27.70 4.33 -30.99
N ASN A 186 -27.43 5.63 -30.95
CA ASN A 186 -28.43 6.67 -31.16
C ASN A 186 -28.77 6.87 -32.65
N VAL A 187 -29.24 5.82 -33.33
CA VAL A 187 -29.66 5.81 -34.74
C VAL A 187 -30.48 4.56 -35.03
N PHE A 188 -31.43 4.66 -35.95
CA PHE A 188 -32.18 3.49 -36.43
C PHE A 188 -31.27 2.55 -37.25
N VAL A 189 -31.23 1.27 -36.88
CA VAL A 189 -30.42 0.22 -37.53
C VAL A 189 -31.19 -0.80 -38.40
N ILE A 190 -32.51 -1.00 -38.17
CA ILE A 190 -33.41 -1.76 -39.05
C ILE A 190 -33.46 -1.11 -40.44
N ARG A 191 -33.15 -1.91 -41.48
CA ARG A 191 -33.15 -1.50 -42.89
C ARG A 191 -34.40 -2.03 -43.59
N GLU A 192 -34.23 -2.86 -44.61
CA GLU A 192 -35.31 -3.46 -45.39
C GLU A 192 -36.20 -4.35 -44.50
N ILE A 193 -37.50 -4.13 -44.59
CA ILE A 193 -38.54 -4.93 -43.93
C ILE A 193 -39.14 -5.87 -44.96
N ASP A 194 -39.06 -7.18 -44.71
CA ASP A 194 -39.78 -8.18 -45.49
C ASP A 194 -41.18 -8.41 -44.87
N PRO A 195 -42.26 -7.93 -45.50
CA PRO A 195 -43.62 -8.09 -44.97
C PRO A 195 -44.12 -9.54 -45.03
N THR A 196 -43.40 -10.44 -45.70
CA THR A 196 -43.75 -11.87 -45.78
C THR A 196 -43.07 -12.71 -44.71
N ASP A 197 -42.08 -12.16 -43.99
CA ASP A 197 -41.33 -12.83 -42.92
C ASP A 197 -41.79 -12.36 -41.54
N GLY A 198 -42.97 -12.82 -41.13
CA GLY A 198 -43.52 -12.56 -39.78
C GLY A 198 -42.75 -13.23 -38.63
N ASP A 199 -41.81 -14.12 -38.94
CA ASP A 199 -40.96 -14.77 -37.93
C ASP A 199 -39.83 -13.83 -37.50
N ASN A 200 -39.32 -13.00 -38.40
CA ASN A 200 -38.22 -12.07 -38.14
C ASN A 200 -38.61 -10.59 -38.17
N PHE A 201 -39.80 -10.23 -38.67
CA PHE A 201 -40.29 -8.85 -38.72
C PHE A 201 -41.68 -8.67 -38.11
N MET A 202 -41.88 -7.56 -37.42
CA MET A 202 -43.17 -7.06 -36.94
C MET A 202 -43.23 -5.55 -37.19
N PHE A 203 -44.35 -4.97 -37.60
CA PHE A 203 -44.43 -3.53 -37.90
C PHE A 203 -45.87 -3.02 -37.78
N SER A 204 -46.03 -1.71 -37.70
CA SER A 204 -47.35 -1.05 -37.66
C SER A 204 -48.10 -1.18 -39.00
N ASP A 205 -49.42 -1.34 -38.94
CA ASP A 205 -50.24 -1.53 -40.16
C ASP A 205 -50.15 -0.33 -41.11
N ASN A 206 -49.92 0.86 -40.56
CA ASN A 206 -49.87 2.14 -41.28
C ASN A 206 -48.51 2.45 -41.94
N ILE A 207 -47.47 1.64 -41.73
CA ILE A 207 -46.08 1.99 -42.12
C ILE A 207 -45.96 2.25 -43.63
N PHE A 208 -46.40 1.32 -44.46
CA PHE A 208 -46.29 1.44 -45.92
C PHE A 208 -47.15 2.59 -46.47
N ASP A 209 -48.36 2.75 -45.94
CA ASP A 209 -49.32 3.78 -46.37
C ASP A 209 -48.84 5.19 -46.05
N ILE A 210 -48.25 5.40 -44.88
CA ILE A 210 -47.65 6.68 -44.50
C ILE A 210 -46.44 6.99 -45.39
N ALA A 211 -45.55 6.02 -45.62
CA ALA A 211 -44.39 6.21 -46.47
C ALA A 211 -44.78 6.60 -47.92
N LEU A 212 -45.80 5.95 -48.47
CA LEU A 212 -46.37 6.28 -49.79
C LEU A 212 -47.01 7.67 -49.81
N ARG A 213 -47.84 7.98 -48.82
CA ARG A 213 -48.57 9.26 -48.74
C ARG A 213 -47.64 10.46 -48.60
N LEU A 214 -46.54 10.31 -47.88
CA LEU A 214 -45.52 11.35 -47.71
C LEU A 214 -44.50 11.38 -48.87
N GLY A 215 -44.56 10.42 -49.80
CA GLY A 215 -43.64 10.31 -50.92
C GLY A 215 -42.22 9.93 -50.52
N TRP A 216 -42.05 9.29 -49.36
CA TRP A 216 -40.75 8.81 -48.86
C TRP A 216 -40.40 7.41 -49.38
N TRP A 217 -41.40 6.66 -49.82
CA TRP A 217 -41.26 5.40 -50.54
C TRP A 217 -42.17 5.42 -51.76
N ASN A 218 -41.72 4.84 -52.89
CA ASN A 218 -42.45 4.87 -54.16
C ASN A 218 -43.33 3.63 -54.40
N GLY A 219 -43.35 2.68 -53.46
CA GLY A 219 -44.09 1.42 -53.61
C GLY A 219 -43.32 0.31 -54.32
N GLU A 220 -42.06 0.56 -54.72
CA GLU A 220 -41.20 -0.44 -55.36
C GLU A 220 -40.16 -0.98 -54.36
N GLY A 221 -39.89 -2.28 -54.43
CA GLY A 221 -38.95 -2.96 -53.53
C GLY A 221 -39.46 -3.12 -52.11
N LEU A 222 -38.57 -3.50 -51.19
CA LEU A 222 -38.86 -3.53 -49.75
C LEU A 222 -38.73 -2.12 -49.17
N LEU A 223 -39.52 -1.82 -48.14
CA LEU A 223 -39.39 -0.55 -47.41
C LEU A 223 -38.17 -0.63 -46.49
N ASP A 224 -37.25 0.31 -46.64
CA ASP A 224 -36.11 0.49 -45.72
C ASP A 224 -36.50 1.48 -44.61
N PHE A 225 -36.61 1.00 -43.37
CA PHE A 225 -37.11 1.80 -42.25
C PHE A 225 -36.22 3.00 -41.95
N ALA A 226 -34.91 2.78 -41.79
CA ALA A 226 -33.96 3.85 -41.51
C ALA A 226 -33.93 4.88 -42.65
N ALA A 227 -33.99 4.43 -43.91
CA ALA A 227 -34.02 5.33 -45.06
C ALA A 227 -35.30 6.17 -45.12
N THR A 228 -36.42 5.59 -44.73
CA THR A 228 -37.74 6.21 -44.83
C THR A 228 -37.98 7.18 -43.67
N TYR A 229 -37.64 6.79 -42.44
CA TYR A 229 -38.10 7.46 -41.22
C TYR A 229 -37.00 8.13 -40.39
N SER A 230 -35.72 7.91 -40.68
CA SER A 230 -34.62 8.55 -39.94
C SER A 230 -34.18 9.89 -40.53
N VAL A 231 -33.49 10.69 -39.71
CA VAL A 231 -32.72 11.87 -40.16
C VAL A 231 -31.20 11.69 -40.04
N SER A 232 -30.73 10.44 -39.95
CA SER A 232 -29.31 10.06 -39.77
C SER A 232 -28.74 10.37 -38.38
N GLU A 233 -27.41 10.43 -38.25
CA GLU A 233 -26.71 10.70 -36.99
C GLU A 233 -27.14 12.03 -36.32
N TYR A 234 -27.18 12.02 -34.98
CA TYR A 234 -27.70 13.10 -34.15
C TYR A 234 -27.07 14.47 -34.36
N ASN A 235 -25.74 14.51 -34.40
CA ASN A 235 -25.00 15.75 -34.18
C ASN A 235 -23.80 15.89 -35.10
N ASN A 236 -23.05 14.80 -35.30
CA ASN A 236 -21.90 14.74 -36.17
C ASN A 236 -21.69 13.28 -36.60
N PRO A 237 -20.88 13.00 -37.65
CA PRO A 237 -20.64 11.66 -38.19
C PRO A 237 -19.89 10.68 -37.27
N TYR A 238 -19.47 11.12 -36.10
CA TYR A 238 -18.70 10.33 -35.13
C TYR A 238 -19.53 9.98 -33.88
N TYR A 239 -20.85 10.20 -33.94
CA TYR A 239 -21.70 10.10 -32.77
C TYR A 239 -22.25 8.69 -32.57
N SER A 240 -22.73 8.07 -33.65
CA SER A 240 -23.40 6.76 -33.60
C SER A 240 -22.64 5.70 -34.39
N GLY A 241 -22.22 5.98 -35.62
CA GLY A 241 -21.61 4.98 -36.49
C GLY A 241 -20.29 4.41 -35.98
N ARG A 242 -19.50 5.23 -35.28
CA ARG A 242 -18.29 4.77 -34.57
C ARG A 242 -18.58 3.77 -33.45
N ARG A 243 -19.71 3.93 -32.76
CA ARG A 243 -20.14 2.97 -31.72
C ARG A 243 -20.73 1.71 -32.33
N VAL A 244 -21.46 1.79 -33.44
CA VAL A 244 -21.87 0.60 -34.21
C VAL A 244 -20.65 -0.22 -34.58
N TRP A 245 -19.70 0.43 -35.26
CA TRP A 245 -18.44 -0.20 -35.66
C TRP A 245 -17.71 -0.83 -34.47
N ARG A 246 -17.52 -0.06 -33.39
CA ARG A 246 -16.75 -0.53 -32.24
C ARG A 246 -17.41 -1.75 -31.59
N GLY A 247 -18.72 -1.72 -31.37
CA GLY A 247 -19.44 -2.85 -30.80
C GLY A 247 -19.34 -4.10 -31.66
N LEU A 248 -19.66 -4.00 -32.96
CA LEU A 248 -19.60 -5.13 -33.88
C LEU A 248 -18.17 -5.66 -34.06
N SER A 249 -17.16 -4.78 -34.11
CA SER A 249 -15.75 -5.17 -34.24
C SER A 249 -15.18 -5.79 -32.97
N LEU A 250 -15.76 -5.52 -31.79
CA LEU A 250 -15.41 -6.21 -30.55
C LEU A 250 -16.09 -7.57 -30.45
N PHE A 251 -17.31 -7.73 -30.99
CA PHE A 251 -17.97 -9.04 -31.08
C PHE A 251 -17.28 -9.95 -32.12
N ALA A 252 -16.99 -9.42 -33.31
CA ALA A 252 -16.43 -10.18 -34.42
C ALA A 252 -15.18 -9.49 -35.03
N PRO A 253 -14.04 -9.44 -34.30
CA PRO A 253 -12.79 -8.88 -34.81
C PRO A 253 -12.35 -9.44 -36.18
N SER A 254 -12.67 -10.71 -36.46
CA SER A 254 -12.33 -11.41 -37.70
C SER A 254 -12.90 -10.75 -38.97
N LEU A 255 -13.99 -10.01 -38.85
CA LEU A 255 -14.63 -9.31 -39.97
C LEU A 255 -13.85 -8.09 -40.45
N ASN A 256 -12.94 -7.54 -39.62
CA ASN A 256 -12.14 -6.36 -39.93
C ASN A 256 -12.96 -5.22 -40.54
N LEU A 257 -14.09 -4.89 -39.88
CA LEU A 257 -15.04 -3.88 -40.35
C LEU A 257 -14.34 -2.52 -40.51
N ASP A 258 -14.63 -1.81 -41.59
CA ASP A 258 -14.05 -0.49 -41.87
C ASP A 258 -14.63 0.56 -40.89
N PRO A 259 -13.81 1.18 -40.03
CA PRO A 259 -14.30 2.17 -39.07
C PRO A 259 -14.84 3.45 -39.69
N THR A 260 -14.54 3.72 -40.97
CA THR A 260 -14.78 5.02 -41.60
C THR A 260 -16.17 5.15 -42.23
N LEU A 261 -16.96 4.07 -42.26
CA LEU A 261 -18.25 4.06 -42.96
C LEU A 261 -19.33 4.92 -42.29
N GLY A 262 -19.26 5.11 -40.97
CA GLY A 262 -20.32 5.82 -40.22
C GLY A 262 -21.68 5.10 -40.29
N VAL A 263 -22.76 5.79 -39.95
CA VAL A 263 -24.14 5.31 -40.24
C VAL A 263 -24.83 6.31 -41.14
N GLU A 264 -25.27 5.82 -42.30
CA GLU A 264 -26.03 6.58 -43.28
C GLU A 264 -27.46 6.09 -43.36
N TRP A 265 -28.39 7.02 -43.48
CA TRP A 265 -29.81 6.68 -43.54
C TRP A 265 -30.21 6.16 -44.93
N ASP A 266 -29.64 6.67 -46.01
CA ASP A 266 -30.04 6.35 -47.38
C ASP A 266 -29.42 5.08 -47.97
N HIS A 267 -28.39 4.52 -47.32
CA HIS A 267 -27.78 3.24 -47.72
C HIS A 267 -27.21 2.48 -46.50
N PRO A 268 -27.10 1.14 -46.56
CA PRO A 268 -26.52 0.36 -45.46
C PRO A 268 -25.01 0.54 -45.37
N THR A 269 -24.48 0.68 -44.14
CA THR A 269 -23.05 0.80 -43.87
C THR A 269 -22.49 -0.42 -43.11
N TYR A 270 -23.11 -0.79 -41.99
CA TYR A 270 -22.76 -1.95 -41.17
C TYR A 270 -23.88 -3.01 -41.18
N PRO A 271 -23.56 -4.30 -40.95
CA PRO A 271 -24.58 -5.33 -40.84
C PRO A 271 -25.45 -5.12 -39.60
N PHE A 272 -26.73 -5.50 -39.67
CA PHE A 272 -27.66 -5.43 -38.54
C PHE A 272 -27.17 -6.21 -37.31
N SER A 273 -26.50 -7.35 -37.52
CA SER A 273 -25.93 -8.18 -36.46
C SER A 273 -24.75 -8.98 -36.99
N VAL A 274 -23.91 -9.50 -36.10
CA VAL A 274 -22.75 -10.37 -36.42
C VAL A 274 -22.77 -11.62 -35.54
N GLU A 275 -22.25 -12.72 -36.05
CA GLU A 275 -21.90 -13.88 -35.21
C GLU A 275 -20.62 -13.51 -34.43
N PRO A 276 -20.63 -13.48 -33.09
CA PRO A 276 -19.43 -13.20 -32.32
C PRO A 276 -18.36 -14.26 -32.55
N ASP A 277 -17.09 -13.85 -32.66
CA ASP A 277 -15.95 -14.77 -32.83
C ASP A 277 -15.76 -15.69 -31.61
N GLU A 278 -16.14 -15.20 -30.43
CA GLU A 278 -16.04 -15.89 -29.15
C GLU A 278 -17.34 -15.72 -28.35
N PRO A 279 -17.69 -16.67 -27.46
CA PRO A 279 -18.88 -16.56 -26.62
C PRO A 279 -18.93 -15.25 -25.80
N VAL A 280 -20.06 -14.55 -25.85
CA VAL A 280 -20.28 -13.32 -25.09
C VAL A 280 -20.43 -13.65 -23.60
N THR A 281 -19.57 -13.06 -22.76
CA THR A 281 -19.59 -13.22 -21.30
C THR A 281 -19.99 -11.93 -20.60
N ILE A 282 -20.39 -12.03 -19.32
CA ILE A 282 -20.66 -10.84 -18.48
C ILE A 282 -19.43 -9.94 -18.42
N ASP A 283 -18.25 -10.52 -18.25
CA ASP A 283 -16.99 -9.79 -18.19
C ASP A 283 -16.66 -9.08 -19.52
N PHE A 284 -16.97 -9.71 -20.66
CA PHE A 284 -16.92 -9.02 -21.96
C PHE A 284 -17.88 -7.82 -22.00
N MET A 285 -19.13 -7.98 -21.57
CA MET A 285 -20.11 -6.88 -21.57
C MET A 285 -19.71 -5.74 -20.62
N LYS A 286 -19.16 -6.06 -19.44
CA LYS A 286 -18.60 -5.07 -18.50
C LYS A 286 -17.50 -4.25 -19.18
N ARG A 287 -16.60 -4.90 -19.95
CA ARG A 287 -15.55 -4.21 -20.72
C ARG A 287 -16.10 -3.37 -21.87
N LEU A 288 -17.05 -3.90 -22.64
CA LEU A 288 -17.68 -3.18 -23.75
C LEU A 288 -18.29 -1.86 -23.28
N TYR A 289 -19.02 -1.87 -22.16
CA TYR A 289 -19.60 -0.66 -21.59
C TYR A 289 -18.58 0.31 -20.99
N ARG A 290 -17.33 -0.12 -20.74
CA ARG A 290 -16.22 0.70 -20.22
C ARG A 290 -15.32 1.27 -21.33
N ASP A 291 -15.62 0.97 -22.59
CA ASP A 291 -14.75 1.28 -23.73
C ASP A 291 -14.85 2.75 -24.18
N HIS A 292 -13.69 3.31 -24.52
CA HIS A 292 -13.45 4.63 -25.08
C HIS A 292 -12.69 4.55 -26.43
N MET A 293 -12.95 3.47 -27.18
CA MET A 293 -12.27 3.13 -28.44
C MET A 293 -10.81 2.68 -28.26
N GLU A 294 -10.46 2.06 -27.12
CA GLU A 294 -9.07 1.73 -26.78
C GLU A 294 -8.38 0.85 -27.83
N GLY A 295 -7.11 1.17 -28.11
CA GLY A 295 -6.28 0.41 -29.06
C GLY A 295 -6.60 0.68 -30.53
N THR A 296 -7.33 1.76 -30.83
CA THR A 296 -7.70 2.17 -32.19
C THR A 296 -7.17 3.58 -32.50
N ALA A 297 -7.25 4.01 -33.76
CA ALA A 297 -6.92 5.39 -34.14
C ALA A 297 -7.86 6.45 -33.52
N TYR A 298 -8.94 6.02 -32.86
CA TYR A 298 -9.99 6.86 -32.27
C TYR A 298 -9.97 6.82 -30.73
N ASP A 299 -8.94 6.18 -30.16
CA ASP A 299 -8.76 6.01 -28.72
C ASP A 299 -8.69 7.38 -28.00
N LEU A 300 -9.71 7.65 -27.19
CA LEU A 300 -9.79 8.90 -26.44
C LEU A 300 -8.82 8.96 -25.26
N THR A 301 -8.27 7.81 -24.84
CA THR A 301 -7.21 7.69 -23.83
C THR A 301 -5.81 7.84 -24.41
N ASP A 302 -5.65 7.89 -25.75
CA ASP A 302 -4.34 8.09 -26.38
C ASP A 302 -4.26 9.33 -27.27
N HIS A 303 -5.22 10.25 -27.11
CA HIS A 303 -5.19 11.51 -27.84
C HIS A 303 -4.23 12.51 -27.19
N VAL A 304 -3.09 12.76 -27.85
CA VAL A 304 -2.02 13.66 -27.37
C VAL A 304 -2.58 14.94 -26.75
N VAL A 305 -3.16 15.87 -27.52
CA VAL A 305 -3.55 17.19 -26.97
C VAL A 305 -4.87 17.15 -26.19
N ALA A 306 -5.90 16.54 -26.75
CA ALA A 306 -7.26 16.61 -26.21
C ALA A 306 -7.46 15.91 -24.86
N GLY A 307 -6.70 14.84 -24.58
CA GLY A 307 -6.74 14.16 -23.28
C GLY A 307 -6.02 14.92 -22.16
N GLY A 308 -5.44 16.07 -22.48
CA GLY A 308 -4.54 16.78 -21.58
C GLY A 308 -3.27 15.97 -21.27
N PRO A 309 -2.46 16.43 -20.31
CA PRO A 309 -1.21 15.75 -19.96
C PRO A 309 -1.44 14.33 -19.41
N PHE A 310 -2.63 14.02 -18.89
CA PHE A 310 -2.89 12.76 -18.18
C PHE A 310 -3.91 11.85 -18.87
N LYS A 311 -4.13 12.07 -20.18
CA LYS A 311 -4.85 11.13 -21.06
C LYS A 311 -6.30 10.85 -20.62
N THR A 312 -6.98 11.86 -20.09
CA THR A 312 -8.39 11.77 -19.69
C THR A 312 -9.26 11.54 -20.93
N PRO A 313 -10.16 10.54 -20.96
CA PRO A 313 -10.99 10.27 -22.14
C PRO A 313 -12.24 11.17 -22.23
N ASN A 314 -12.64 11.81 -21.14
CA ASN A 314 -13.86 12.61 -21.09
C ASN A 314 -13.74 13.91 -21.92
N ARG A 315 -14.73 14.18 -22.77
CA ARG A 315 -14.84 15.38 -23.62
C ARG A 315 -16.18 16.05 -23.37
N TYR A 316 -16.18 17.11 -22.56
CA TYR A 316 -17.41 17.85 -22.27
C TYR A 316 -17.88 18.62 -23.51
N ALA A 317 -19.10 18.35 -23.95
CA ALA A 317 -19.70 19.00 -25.12
C ALA A 317 -20.46 20.29 -24.75
N GLY A 318 -20.58 21.22 -25.70
CA GLY A 318 -21.45 22.39 -25.61
C GLY A 318 -20.73 23.68 -25.22
N GLY A 319 -19.41 23.72 -25.37
CA GLY A 319 -18.62 24.92 -25.10
C GLY A 319 -18.88 26.03 -26.13
N ARG A 320 -18.93 27.30 -25.70
CA ARG A 320 -19.10 28.46 -26.61
C ARG A 320 -18.06 28.51 -27.73
N ALA A 321 -16.83 28.07 -27.46
CA ALA A 321 -15.77 28.01 -28.46
C ALA A 321 -16.02 26.94 -29.53
N GLU A 322 -16.59 25.79 -29.18
CA GLU A 322 -16.92 24.73 -30.14
C GLU A 322 -17.90 25.24 -31.20
N ALA A 323 -18.88 26.06 -30.79
CA ALA A 323 -19.85 26.67 -31.70
C ALA A 323 -19.25 27.68 -32.71
N THR A 324 -18.00 28.10 -32.56
CA THR A 324 -17.32 28.98 -33.53
C THR A 324 -16.71 28.22 -34.71
N PHE A 325 -16.61 26.89 -34.61
CA PHE A 325 -16.10 26.05 -35.69
C PHE A 325 -17.27 25.51 -36.52
N GLN A 326 -17.21 25.71 -37.84
CA GLN A 326 -18.21 25.18 -38.77
C GLN A 326 -18.15 23.65 -38.91
N HIS A 327 -16.94 23.08 -38.73
CA HIS A 327 -16.67 21.65 -38.84
C HIS A 327 -15.73 21.21 -37.70
N GLY A 328 -15.97 20.02 -37.15
CA GLY A 328 -15.17 19.42 -36.08
C GLY A 328 -16.05 18.89 -34.94
N ALA A 329 -15.69 17.73 -34.40
CA ALA A 329 -16.34 17.14 -33.23
C ALA A 329 -15.41 16.11 -32.57
N TRP A 330 -15.66 15.83 -31.29
CA TRP A 330 -15.03 14.72 -30.58
C TRP A 330 -15.75 13.40 -30.88
N GLU A 331 -15.00 12.30 -30.89
CA GLU A 331 -15.54 10.94 -30.89
C GLU A 331 -16.46 10.75 -29.65
N ARG A 332 -17.62 10.13 -29.83
CA ARG A 332 -18.51 9.79 -28.71
C ARG A 332 -18.20 8.39 -28.20
N ALA A 333 -17.54 8.30 -27.04
CA ALA A 333 -17.27 7.04 -26.36
C ALA A 333 -18.55 6.25 -26.03
N ILE A 334 -18.39 4.93 -25.84
CA ILE A 334 -19.43 4.07 -25.26
C ILE A 334 -19.59 4.43 -23.78
N SER A 335 -18.48 4.40 -23.03
CA SER A 335 -18.39 4.91 -21.67
C SER A 335 -18.25 6.43 -21.64
N LEU A 336 -19.28 7.15 -21.20
CA LEU A 336 -19.34 8.61 -21.26
C LEU A 336 -19.49 9.24 -19.87
N TYR A 337 -18.89 10.42 -19.66
CA TYR A 337 -18.96 11.19 -18.39
C TYR A 337 -20.38 11.48 -17.89
N ARG A 338 -21.36 11.62 -18.79
CA ARG A 338 -22.77 11.93 -18.43
C ARG A 338 -23.68 10.70 -18.36
N THR A 339 -23.08 9.50 -18.32
CA THR A 339 -23.84 8.26 -18.17
C THR A 339 -24.42 8.19 -16.76
N MET A 340 -25.76 8.15 -16.66
CA MET A 340 -26.46 8.13 -15.38
C MET A 340 -26.42 6.76 -14.70
N TYR A 341 -26.46 5.70 -15.51
CA TYR A 341 -26.33 4.31 -15.10
C TYR A 341 -26.05 3.45 -16.33
N SER A 342 -25.60 2.23 -16.09
CA SER A 342 -25.44 1.16 -17.06
C SER A 342 -25.95 -0.16 -16.46
N TYR A 343 -26.41 -1.08 -17.30
CA TYR A 343 -26.79 -2.40 -16.84
C TYR A 343 -26.59 -3.49 -17.89
N ILE A 344 -26.52 -4.73 -17.39
CA ILE A 344 -26.54 -5.95 -18.17
C ILE A 344 -27.69 -6.81 -17.61
N ALA A 345 -28.74 -6.98 -18.41
CA ALA A 345 -29.91 -7.78 -18.07
C ALA A 345 -29.72 -9.19 -18.64
N VAL A 346 -29.80 -10.22 -17.80
CA VAL A 346 -29.59 -11.62 -18.21
C VAL A 346 -30.67 -12.53 -17.66
N THR A 347 -31.30 -13.26 -18.57
CA THR A 347 -32.27 -14.31 -18.28
C THR A 347 -31.57 -15.66 -18.36
N TYR A 348 -31.20 -16.22 -17.21
CA TYR A 348 -30.69 -17.59 -17.14
C TYR A 348 -31.85 -18.58 -17.19
N LYS A 349 -31.52 -19.86 -17.35
CA LYS A 349 -32.51 -20.94 -17.40
C LYS A 349 -33.45 -20.95 -16.19
N ASP A 350 -32.93 -20.65 -15.00
CA ASP A 350 -33.64 -20.87 -13.73
C ASP A 350 -33.85 -19.58 -12.92
N TYR A 351 -33.27 -18.45 -13.32
CA TYR A 351 -33.41 -17.16 -12.64
C TYR A 351 -33.03 -15.99 -13.55
N ASN A 352 -33.42 -14.77 -13.16
CA ASN A 352 -33.08 -13.55 -13.89
C ASN A 352 -32.23 -12.62 -13.03
N VAL A 353 -31.32 -11.89 -13.66
CA VAL A 353 -30.46 -10.92 -12.96
C VAL A 353 -30.26 -9.66 -13.79
N ILE A 354 -30.24 -8.52 -13.10
CA ILE A 354 -29.73 -7.25 -13.63
C ILE A 354 -28.41 -6.97 -12.94
N TYR A 355 -27.31 -6.91 -13.68
CA TYR A 355 -26.08 -6.31 -13.20
C TYR A 355 -26.19 -4.80 -13.40
N PHE A 356 -26.34 -4.03 -12.34
CA PHE A 356 -26.59 -2.58 -12.38
C PHE A 356 -25.39 -1.77 -11.86
N ALA A 357 -24.92 -0.81 -12.63
CA ALA A 357 -23.89 0.14 -12.27
C ALA A 357 -24.45 1.57 -12.32
N PRO A 358 -24.59 2.28 -11.18
CA PRO A 358 -24.95 3.68 -11.20
C PRO A 358 -23.77 4.53 -11.67
N MET A 359 -24.02 5.64 -12.37
CA MET A 359 -23.01 6.50 -12.98
C MET A 359 -22.22 5.79 -14.11
N THR A 360 -21.14 6.41 -14.58
CA THR A 360 -20.35 5.93 -15.72
C THR A 360 -19.61 4.60 -15.45
N PRO A 361 -19.67 3.61 -16.36
CA PRO A 361 -19.12 2.27 -16.12
C PRO A 361 -17.62 2.24 -15.81
N HIS A 362 -16.82 3.17 -16.34
CA HIS A 362 -15.38 3.21 -16.10
C HIS A 362 -15.03 3.63 -14.66
N ALA A 363 -15.94 4.30 -13.95
CA ALA A 363 -15.78 4.74 -12.57
C ALA A 363 -16.68 3.96 -11.58
N SER A 364 -17.54 3.06 -12.07
CA SER A 364 -18.55 2.35 -11.29
C SER A 364 -18.33 0.83 -11.27
N VAL A 365 -19.15 0.12 -10.49
CA VAL A 365 -19.19 -1.35 -10.38
C VAL A 365 -20.59 -1.89 -10.60
N TYR A 366 -20.65 -3.05 -11.22
CA TYR A 366 -21.90 -3.74 -11.48
C TYR A 366 -22.37 -4.57 -10.27
N ILE A 367 -23.48 -4.17 -9.66
CA ILE A 367 -24.14 -4.85 -8.53
C ILE A 367 -25.26 -5.75 -9.05
N PRO A 368 -25.36 -7.03 -8.63
CA PRO A 368 -26.39 -7.93 -9.11
C PRO A 368 -27.73 -7.62 -8.42
N ILE A 369 -28.82 -7.61 -9.18
CA ILE A 369 -30.19 -7.51 -8.69
C ILE A 369 -30.90 -8.75 -9.22
N ILE A 370 -31.26 -9.66 -8.32
CA ILE A 370 -32.03 -10.86 -8.66
C ILE A 370 -33.48 -10.44 -8.93
N VAL A 371 -34.04 -10.88 -10.06
CA VAL A 371 -35.40 -10.57 -10.48
C VAL A 371 -36.21 -11.86 -10.57
N LYS A 372 -37.23 -12.00 -9.72
CA LYS A 372 -38.00 -13.24 -9.59
C LYS A 372 -39.42 -12.99 -9.10
N HIS A 373 -40.28 -14.00 -9.29
CA HIS A 373 -41.58 -14.05 -8.65
C HIS A 373 -41.42 -13.99 -7.11
N ASP A 374 -42.40 -13.38 -6.45
CA ASP A 374 -42.40 -13.18 -4.99
C ASP A 374 -41.14 -12.47 -4.46
N GLN A 375 -40.74 -11.39 -5.14
CA GLN A 375 -39.59 -10.55 -4.77
C GLN A 375 -39.64 -10.16 -3.27
N THR A 376 -38.60 -10.55 -2.53
CA THR A 376 -38.51 -10.34 -1.08
C THR A 376 -37.83 -9.01 -0.75
N VAL A 377 -36.79 -8.66 -1.50
CA VAL A 377 -36.09 -7.37 -1.39
C VAL A 377 -36.70 -6.40 -2.39
N LYS A 378 -37.39 -5.39 -1.85
CA LYS A 378 -38.15 -4.40 -2.62
C LYS A 378 -37.47 -3.02 -2.67
N SER A 379 -36.31 -2.89 -2.03
CA SER A 379 -35.55 -1.64 -1.97
C SER A 379 -34.08 -1.94 -1.74
N ILE A 380 -33.22 -1.28 -2.51
CA ILE A 380 -31.76 -1.28 -2.34
C ILE A 380 -31.37 0.20 -2.24
N PRO A 381 -31.32 0.78 -1.03
CA PRO A 381 -31.19 2.23 -0.83
C PRO A 381 -30.02 2.87 -1.59
N ALA A 382 -28.87 2.18 -1.64
CA ALA A 382 -27.67 2.62 -2.36
C ALA A 382 -27.90 2.88 -3.86
N LEU A 383 -28.90 2.22 -4.47
CA LEU A 383 -29.26 2.32 -5.89
C LEU A 383 -30.54 3.13 -6.15
N GLU A 384 -31.29 3.48 -5.10
CA GLU A 384 -32.55 4.24 -5.17
C GLU A 384 -32.30 5.76 -5.14
N TYR A 385 -31.50 6.22 -4.18
CA TYR A 385 -31.31 7.65 -3.92
C TYR A 385 -30.14 8.21 -4.73
N ALA A 386 -30.41 8.80 -5.90
CA ALA A 386 -29.39 9.35 -6.81
C ALA A 386 -29.71 10.80 -7.26
N TRP A 387 -30.35 11.61 -6.41
CA TRP A 387 -30.63 13.00 -6.77
C TRP A 387 -29.34 13.83 -6.85
N GLN A 388 -29.07 14.37 -8.03
CA GLN A 388 -27.87 15.17 -8.34
C GLN A 388 -27.83 16.53 -7.63
N GLY A 389 -28.95 17.03 -7.12
CA GLY A 389 -29.02 18.32 -6.44
C GLY A 389 -28.56 18.29 -4.99
N GLU A 390 -28.45 17.11 -4.38
CA GLU A 390 -28.06 16.95 -2.97
C GLU A 390 -27.14 15.75 -2.79
N PHE A 391 -25.91 16.01 -2.33
CA PHE A 391 -24.94 14.97 -2.04
C PHE A 391 -25.43 14.02 -0.94
N SER A 392 -25.30 12.72 -1.17
CA SER A 392 -25.62 11.69 -0.18
C SER A 392 -24.53 10.64 -0.09
N LYS A 393 -24.04 10.40 1.14
CA LYS A 393 -23.10 9.30 1.43
C LYS A 393 -23.72 7.91 1.35
N LYS A 394 -25.05 7.83 1.22
CA LYS A 394 -25.80 6.59 1.07
C LYS A 394 -26.10 6.26 -0.39
N SER A 395 -25.50 6.99 -1.33
CA SER A 395 -25.76 6.88 -2.76
C SER A 395 -24.53 6.37 -3.47
N LEU A 396 -24.62 5.19 -4.07
CA LEU A 396 -23.53 4.66 -4.89
C LEU A 396 -23.32 5.50 -6.16
N TRP A 397 -24.36 6.20 -6.63
CA TRP A 397 -24.23 7.18 -7.71
C TRP A 397 -23.28 8.31 -7.33
N TRP A 398 -23.48 8.95 -6.16
CA TRP A 398 -22.59 10.02 -5.69
C TRP A 398 -21.17 9.54 -5.42
N ALA A 399 -21.02 8.33 -4.89
CA ALA A 399 -19.71 7.74 -4.67
C ALA A 399 -18.96 7.48 -5.99
N SER A 400 -19.66 7.01 -7.02
CA SER A 400 -19.12 6.78 -8.37
C SER A 400 -18.83 8.10 -9.10
N GLU A 401 -19.69 9.11 -8.95
CA GLU A 401 -19.47 10.47 -9.47
C GLU A 401 -18.20 11.11 -8.88
N ALA A 402 -18.00 10.95 -7.56
CA ALA A 402 -16.82 11.47 -6.88
C ALA A 402 -15.52 10.80 -7.38
N ILE A 403 -15.56 9.51 -7.73
CA ILE A 403 -14.45 8.80 -8.37
C ILE A 403 -14.20 9.34 -9.78
N SER A 404 -15.25 9.39 -10.61
CA SER A 404 -15.17 9.86 -12.01
C SER A 404 -14.53 11.23 -12.10
N ASN A 405 -15.00 12.19 -11.29
CA ASN A 405 -14.50 13.57 -11.32
C ASN A 405 -13.06 13.71 -10.83
N VAL A 406 -12.63 12.91 -9.84
CA VAL A 406 -11.23 12.94 -9.38
C VAL A 406 -10.31 12.29 -10.41
N MET A 407 -10.74 11.19 -11.04
CA MET A 407 -9.98 10.51 -12.08
C MET A 407 -9.65 11.42 -13.26
N ASP A 408 -10.55 12.33 -13.64
CA ASP A 408 -10.33 13.27 -14.75
C ASP A 408 -9.08 14.15 -14.57
N LEU A 409 -8.59 14.31 -13.33
CA LEU A 409 -7.37 15.06 -13.04
C LEU A 409 -6.09 14.33 -13.51
N LYS A 410 -6.02 13.01 -13.34
CA LYS A 410 -4.82 12.18 -13.59
C LYS A 410 -5.19 10.77 -14.07
N TYR A 411 -6.05 10.70 -15.09
CA TYR A 411 -6.73 9.47 -15.50
C TYR A 411 -5.78 8.29 -15.70
N MET A 412 -4.70 8.44 -16.49
CA MET A 412 -3.78 7.33 -16.79
C MET A 412 -3.12 6.69 -15.56
N TYR A 413 -3.04 7.41 -14.43
CA TYR A 413 -2.51 6.88 -13.19
C TYR A 413 -3.62 6.28 -12.32
N MET A 414 -4.69 7.05 -12.10
CA MET A 414 -5.78 6.70 -11.18
C MET A 414 -6.64 5.53 -11.67
N ILE A 415 -6.79 5.38 -12.99
CA ILE A 415 -7.59 4.29 -13.57
C ILE A 415 -7.10 2.90 -13.16
N ASN A 416 -5.80 2.74 -12.91
CA ASN A 416 -5.23 1.43 -12.52
C ASN A 416 -5.71 1.01 -11.12
N ASP A 417 -5.76 1.95 -10.18
CA ASP A 417 -6.27 1.69 -8.82
C ASP A 417 -7.79 1.45 -8.85
N VAL A 418 -8.52 2.18 -9.67
CA VAL A 418 -9.97 2.01 -9.84
C VAL A 418 -10.30 0.66 -10.47
N ARG A 419 -9.58 0.24 -11.52
CA ARG A 419 -9.74 -1.09 -12.13
C ARG A 419 -9.45 -2.22 -11.14
N LYS A 420 -8.44 -2.05 -10.28
CA LYS A 420 -8.16 -3.02 -9.21
C LYS A 420 -9.33 -3.10 -8.23
N ALA A 421 -9.87 -1.97 -7.79
CA ALA A 421 -11.02 -1.95 -6.89
C ALA A 421 -12.30 -2.51 -7.54
N GLN A 422 -12.53 -2.23 -8.83
CA GLN A 422 -13.61 -2.81 -9.62
C GLN A 422 -13.50 -4.33 -9.64
N TYR A 423 -12.33 -4.87 -9.98
CA TYR A 423 -12.09 -6.31 -9.97
C TYR A 423 -12.37 -6.93 -8.60
N GLU A 424 -11.89 -6.32 -7.50
CA GLU A 424 -12.12 -6.84 -6.15
C GLU A 424 -13.60 -6.96 -5.77
N ILE A 425 -14.44 -6.00 -6.18
CA ILE A 425 -15.89 -6.04 -5.91
C ILE A 425 -16.60 -6.96 -6.88
N GLU A 426 -16.30 -6.84 -8.17
CA GLU A 426 -16.98 -7.63 -9.21
C GLU A 426 -16.63 -9.11 -9.11
N HIS A 427 -15.43 -9.45 -8.63
CA HIS A 427 -15.08 -10.82 -8.29
C HIS A 427 -15.90 -11.33 -7.10
N GLN A 428 -16.17 -10.49 -6.08
CA GLN A 428 -17.09 -10.88 -5.00
C GLN A 428 -18.50 -11.12 -5.53
N VAL A 429 -18.96 -10.30 -6.47
CA VAL A 429 -20.23 -10.50 -7.17
C VAL A 429 -20.23 -11.81 -7.95
N ASP A 430 -19.20 -12.07 -8.74
CA ASP A 430 -19.10 -13.31 -9.52
C ASP A 430 -19.05 -14.54 -8.62
N VAL A 431 -18.35 -14.46 -7.48
CA VAL A 431 -18.39 -15.48 -6.43
C VAL A 431 -19.82 -15.59 -5.88
N MET A 432 -20.47 -14.53 -5.40
CA MET A 432 -21.84 -14.61 -4.88
C MET A 432 -22.80 -15.27 -5.87
N MET A 433 -22.76 -14.87 -7.14
CA MET A 433 -23.61 -15.41 -8.20
C MET A 433 -23.32 -16.87 -8.55
N ALA A 434 -22.05 -17.31 -8.45
CA ALA A 434 -21.68 -18.69 -8.77
C ALA A 434 -21.90 -19.67 -7.61
N THR A 435 -22.01 -19.12 -6.41
CA THR A 435 -21.81 -19.88 -5.18
C THR A 435 -23.07 -19.87 -4.28
N GLN A 436 -23.87 -18.80 -4.30
CA GLN A 436 -25.08 -18.68 -3.50
C GLN A 436 -26.34 -18.87 -4.35
N THR A 437 -27.45 -19.22 -3.70
CA THR A 437 -28.76 -19.24 -4.35
C THR A 437 -29.23 -17.81 -4.68
N PRO A 438 -30.09 -17.62 -5.69
CA PRO A 438 -30.65 -16.30 -6.00
C PRO A 438 -31.32 -15.62 -4.80
N ASP A 439 -31.99 -16.39 -3.93
CA ASP A 439 -32.63 -15.85 -2.70
C ASP A 439 -31.61 -15.35 -1.67
N GLU A 440 -30.50 -16.07 -1.50
CA GLU A 440 -29.41 -15.64 -0.61
C GLU A 440 -28.74 -14.37 -1.13
N VAL A 441 -28.43 -14.31 -2.43
CA VAL A 441 -27.87 -13.11 -3.07
C VAL A 441 -28.84 -11.94 -2.88
N GLU A 442 -30.11 -12.11 -3.24
CA GLU A 442 -31.16 -11.10 -3.09
C GLU A 442 -31.16 -10.50 -1.68
N SER A 443 -31.19 -11.35 -0.65
CA SER A 443 -31.32 -10.93 0.75
C SER A 443 -30.19 -10.04 1.27
N GLN A 444 -29.01 -10.08 0.63
CA GLN A 444 -27.81 -9.35 1.04
C GLN A 444 -27.63 -8.02 0.30
N MET A 445 -28.42 -7.72 -0.74
CA MET A 445 -28.11 -6.63 -1.68
C MET A 445 -28.20 -5.23 -1.08
N ALA A 446 -29.06 -5.01 -0.08
CA ALA A 446 -29.11 -3.73 0.63
C ALA A 446 -27.77 -3.44 1.36
N ASP A 447 -27.31 -4.37 2.18
CA ASP A 447 -26.06 -4.24 2.94
C ASP A 447 -24.84 -4.22 2.01
N PHE A 448 -24.86 -5.03 0.94
CA PHE A 448 -23.78 -5.04 -0.05
C PHE A 448 -23.68 -3.69 -0.78
N GLY A 449 -24.81 -3.07 -1.15
CA GLY A 449 -24.84 -1.74 -1.75
C GLY A 449 -24.25 -0.66 -0.84
N ASP A 450 -24.54 -0.70 0.46
CA ASP A 450 -23.96 0.22 1.45
C ASP A 450 -22.45 0.00 1.61
N TYR A 451 -22.01 -1.27 1.68
CA TYR A 451 -20.58 -1.63 1.70
C TYR A 451 -19.82 -1.10 0.48
N VAL A 452 -20.36 -1.31 -0.73
CA VAL A 452 -19.73 -0.81 -1.96
C VAL A 452 -19.66 0.71 -1.95
N THR A 453 -20.72 1.39 -1.51
CA THR A 453 -20.77 2.86 -1.43
C THR A 453 -19.67 3.40 -0.53
N GLU A 454 -19.50 2.82 0.66
CA GLU A 454 -18.43 3.21 1.59
C GLU A 454 -17.04 2.94 0.99
N LYS A 455 -16.84 1.78 0.36
CA LYS A 455 -15.57 1.42 -0.28
C LYS A 455 -15.20 2.40 -1.40
N TRP A 456 -16.17 2.82 -2.21
CA TRP A 456 -15.96 3.80 -3.27
C TRP A 456 -15.62 5.20 -2.73
N LEU A 457 -16.30 5.66 -1.68
CA LEU A 457 -15.98 6.94 -1.02
C LEU A 457 -14.57 6.92 -0.42
N ASN A 458 -14.16 5.81 0.20
CA ASN A 458 -12.80 5.66 0.72
C ASN A 458 -11.75 5.62 -0.40
N LEU A 459 -12.06 4.99 -1.54
CA LEU A 459 -11.21 5.01 -2.72
C LEU A 459 -11.03 6.44 -3.26
N HIS A 460 -12.09 7.26 -3.27
CA HIS A 460 -12.00 8.66 -3.68
C HIS A 460 -10.97 9.44 -2.86
N TYR A 461 -11.02 9.33 -1.52
CA TYR A 461 -10.03 9.99 -0.65
C TYR A 461 -8.62 9.41 -0.83
N THR A 462 -8.51 8.11 -1.10
CA THR A 462 -7.24 7.44 -1.39
C THR A 462 -6.61 8.00 -2.67
N LEU A 463 -7.39 8.17 -3.74
CA LEU A 463 -6.90 8.74 -5.01
C LEU A 463 -6.44 10.20 -4.83
N LEU A 464 -7.19 11.00 -4.05
CA LEU A 464 -6.79 12.37 -3.73
C LEU A 464 -5.44 12.42 -3.00
N GLY A 465 -5.24 11.57 -1.99
CA GLY A 465 -4.00 11.52 -1.22
C GLY A 465 -2.82 10.97 -2.03
N LYS A 466 -3.01 9.86 -2.75
CA LYS A 466 -1.95 9.18 -3.50
C LYS A 466 -1.42 10.01 -4.67
N TYR A 467 -2.28 10.83 -5.29
CA TYR A 467 -1.96 11.57 -6.51
C TYR A 467 -2.02 13.09 -6.35
N GLN A 468 -1.78 13.60 -5.14
CA GLN A 468 -1.81 15.02 -4.81
C GLN A 468 -0.75 15.86 -5.58
N ASN A 469 -1.07 17.13 -5.85
CA ASN A 469 -0.12 18.22 -6.11
C ASN A 469 1.01 17.97 -7.15
N GLY A 470 0.72 17.29 -8.26
CA GLY A 470 1.75 16.99 -9.29
C GLY A 470 2.67 15.81 -8.96
N TYR A 471 2.32 15.04 -7.92
CA TYR A 471 2.99 13.80 -7.51
C TYR A 471 2.12 12.56 -7.75
N SER A 472 2.74 11.41 -7.60
CA SER A 472 2.13 10.09 -7.41
C SER A 472 2.79 9.39 -6.23
N ASP A 473 2.23 8.25 -5.83
CA ASP A 473 2.74 7.43 -4.73
C ASP A 473 2.88 8.23 -3.44
N TRP A 474 1.78 8.84 -2.98
CA TRP A 474 1.72 9.57 -1.71
C TRP A 474 2.72 10.73 -1.57
N GLY A 475 3.21 11.26 -2.69
CA GLY A 475 4.21 12.33 -2.72
C GLY A 475 5.64 11.85 -2.97
N TYR A 476 5.91 10.55 -2.98
CA TYR A 476 7.26 10.01 -3.17
C TYR A 476 7.77 10.10 -4.62
N THR A 477 6.86 10.22 -5.60
CA THR A 477 7.23 10.30 -7.01
C THR A 477 6.70 11.59 -7.63
N GLN A 478 7.58 12.46 -8.12
CA GLN A 478 7.18 13.64 -8.87
C GLN A 478 6.86 13.23 -10.32
N VAL A 479 5.65 13.54 -10.78
CA VAL A 479 5.22 13.25 -12.18
C VAL A 479 5.16 14.52 -13.04
N GLY A 480 5.07 15.70 -12.42
CA GLY A 480 5.03 16.98 -13.12
C GLY A 480 3.79 17.13 -14.03
N TYR A 481 3.89 18.05 -14.99
CA TYR A 481 2.88 18.27 -16.03
C TYR A 481 3.49 17.80 -17.36
N GLY A 482 3.00 16.69 -17.92
CA GLY A 482 3.51 16.15 -19.19
C GLY A 482 4.36 14.88 -19.04
N PRO A 483 3.75 13.72 -18.75
CA PRO A 483 4.41 12.42 -18.75
C PRO A 483 4.92 11.98 -20.14
N SER A 484 4.61 12.74 -21.21
CA SER A 484 5.07 12.48 -22.57
C SER A 484 5.70 13.72 -23.20
N THR A 485 6.75 13.51 -23.98
CA THR A 485 7.44 14.58 -24.71
C THR A 485 6.56 15.13 -25.82
N GLU A 486 5.74 14.28 -26.42
CA GLU A 486 4.79 14.59 -27.48
C GLU A 486 3.78 15.64 -27.02
N TRP A 487 3.21 15.46 -25.83
CA TRP A 487 2.28 16.43 -25.26
C TRP A 487 2.95 17.77 -24.99
N LEU A 488 4.14 17.76 -24.37
CA LEU A 488 4.90 18.98 -24.08
C LEU A 488 5.22 19.76 -25.35
N ARG A 489 5.58 19.06 -26.44
CA ARG A 489 5.79 19.69 -27.75
C ARG A 489 4.53 20.37 -28.27
N ALA A 490 3.41 19.66 -28.25
CA ALA A 490 2.14 20.19 -28.73
C ALA A 490 1.61 21.33 -27.85
N ALA A 491 1.89 21.31 -26.55
CA ALA A 491 1.58 22.37 -25.61
C ALA A 491 2.47 23.62 -25.76
N GLY A 492 3.49 23.56 -26.62
CA GLY A 492 4.42 24.67 -26.85
C GLY A 492 5.41 24.88 -25.71
N PHE A 493 5.75 23.84 -24.95
CA PHE A 493 6.67 23.95 -23.82
C PHE A 493 8.06 24.45 -24.24
N GLN A 494 8.49 24.17 -25.46
CA GLN A 494 9.73 24.69 -26.04
C GLN A 494 9.62 26.14 -26.55
N ASP A 495 8.42 26.70 -26.66
CA ASP A 495 8.15 27.97 -27.33
C ASP A 495 8.00 29.16 -26.34
N PHE A 496 8.30 28.94 -25.06
CA PHE A 496 8.36 30.02 -24.07
C PHE A 496 9.47 31.03 -24.43
N GLN A 497 9.25 32.30 -24.08
CA GLN A 497 10.02 33.47 -24.55
C GLN A 497 11.53 33.48 -24.21
N ALA A 498 12.06 32.47 -23.54
CA ALA A 498 13.49 32.37 -23.27
C ALA A 498 14.23 31.85 -24.52
N THR A 499 15.25 32.58 -24.97
CA THR A 499 15.97 32.21 -26.19
C THR A 499 16.87 30.98 -25.95
N PRO A 500 17.18 30.19 -26.99
CA PRO A 500 18.14 29.09 -26.88
C PRO A 500 19.48 29.52 -26.27
N GLU A 501 19.91 30.76 -26.54
CA GLU A 501 21.12 31.35 -25.97
C GLU A 501 20.98 31.55 -24.46
N GLN A 502 19.83 31.99 -23.95
CA GLN A 502 19.61 32.13 -22.50
C GLN A 502 19.63 30.77 -21.80
N PHE A 503 19.03 29.73 -22.38
CA PHE A 503 19.12 28.37 -21.84
C PHE A 503 20.54 27.80 -21.93
N ALA A 504 21.24 28.04 -23.04
CA ALA A 504 22.61 27.61 -23.23
C ALA A 504 23.57 28.32 -22.27
N GLU A 505 23.40 29.62 -22.06
CA GLU A 505 24.17 30.41 -21.10
C GLU A 505 23.89 29.95 -19.67
N LEU A 506 22.62 29.72 -19.30
CA LEU A 506 22.26 29.21 -17.99
C LEU A 506 22.84 27.81 -17.75
N ARG A 507 22.72 26.88 -18.71
CA ARG A 507 23.33 25.55 -18.64
C ARG A 507 24.84 25.62 -18.62
N LEU A 508 25.44 26.54 -19.38
CA LEU A 508 26.89 26.75 -19.38
C LEU A 508 27.33 27.28 -18.02
N ARG A 509 26.59 28.23 -17.43
CA ARG A 509 26.86 28.77 -16.10
C ARG A 509 26.72 27.66 -15.06
N TYR A 510 25.62 26.90 -15.04
CA TYR A 510 25.47 25.75 -14.15
C TYR A 510 26.58 24.72 -14.36
N LYS A 511 26.92 24.37 -15.60
CA LYS A 511 27.98 23.41 -15.89
C LYS A 511 29.35 23.94 -15.48
N THR A 512 29.59 25.26 -15.62
CA THR A 512 30.83 25.92 -15.24
C THR A 512 30.94 25.99 -13.72
N THR A 513 29.91 26.46 -13.03
CA THR A 513 29.83 26.50 -11.57
C THR A 513 29.85 25.09 -10.97
N GLN A 514 29.20 24.11 -11.60
CA GLN A 514 29.28 22.71 -11.19
C GLN A 514 30.67 22.15 -11.44
N LYS A 515 31.32 22.49 -12.56
CA LYS A 515 32.70 22.10 -12.85
C LYS A 515 33.68 22.78 -11.89
N GLU A 516 33.46 24.02 -11.50
CA GLU A 516 34.23 24.72 -10.48
C GLU A 516 33.99 24.09 -9.11
N ALA A 517 32.74 23.78 -8.76
CA ALA A 517 32.40 23.06 -7.54
C ALA A 517 33.02 21.66 -7.52
N ASP A 518 33.00 20.96 -8.66
CA ASP A 518 33.63 19.66 -8.86
C ASP A 518 35.15 19.77 -8.86
N GLU A 519 35.76 20.82 -9.42
CA GLU A 519 37.22 21.05 -9.39
C GLU A 519 37.69 21.48 -8.00
N ILE A 520 36.90 22.27 -7.27
CA ILE A 520 37.13 22.59 -5.86
C ILE A 520 37.01 21.32 -5.03
N ARG A 521 35.99 20.49 -5.30
CA ARG A 521 35.81 19.18 -4.68
C ARG A 521 36.99 18.26 -5.03
N ASP A 522 37.36 18.13 -6.29
CA ASP A 522 38.32 17.15 -6.81
C ASP A 522 39.77 17.57 -6.52
N SER A 523 40.06 18.88 -6.50
CA SER A 523 41.36 19.42 -6.02
C SER A 523 41.48 19.31 -4.50
N ALA A 524 40.38 19.43 -3.76
CA ALA A 524 40.33 19.04 -2.35
C ALA A 524 40.44 17.51 -2.15
N LEU A 525 40.28 16.69 -3.20
CA LEU A 525 40.29 15.22 -3.15
C LEU A 525 41.46 14.54 -3.91
N GLY A 526 42.50 15.27 -4.37
CA GLY A 526 43.64 14.82 -5.22
C GLY A 526 43.85 13.31 -5.44
N TRP A 527 43.79 12.82 -6.69
CA TRP A 527 43.80 11.39 -7.03
C TRP A 527 45.20 10.70 -6.97
N PRO A 528 45.45 9.79 -6.01
CA PRO A 528 46.74 9.16 -5.71
C PRO A 528 47.38 8.26 -6.76
N PHE A 529 46.55 7.54 -7.50
CA PHE A 529 46.99 6.39 -8.29
C PHE A 529 47.93 6.75 -9.45
N TYR A 530 47.60 7.84 -10.15
CA TYR A 530 48.32 8.26 -11.35
C TYR A 530 49.65 8.95 -11.04
N ARG A 531 49.79 9.58 -9.86
CA ARG A 531 51.07 10.12 -9.37
C ARG A 531 52.06 9.00 -9.05
N ALA A 532 51.59 7.92 -8.41
CA ALA A 532 52.40 6.75 -8.06
C ALA A 532 53.00 6.03 -9.26
N LEU A 533 52.20 5.79 -10.30
CA LEU A 533 52.64 5.08 -11.50
C LEU A 533 53.68 5.87 -12.32
N ARG A 534 53.58 7.21 -12.31
CA ARG A 534 54.53 8.09 -13.00
C ARG A 534 55.90 8.12 -12.31
N GLU A 535 55.93 8.14 -10.98
CA GLU A 535 57.17 8.09 -10.17
C GLU A 535 57.90 6.74 -10.30
N LEU A 536 57.16 5.62 -10.33
CA LEU A 536 57.70 4.28 -10.57
C LEU A 536 58.48 4.16 -11.88
N ARG A 537 57.93 4.70 -12.97
CA ARG A 537 58.52 4.64 -14.32
C ARG A 537 59.78 5.50 -14.45
N MET A 538 59.85 6.65 -13.76
CA MET A 538 61.00 7.56 -13.82
C MET A 538 62.20 7.06 -13.01
N ARG A 539 61.96 6.36 -11.87
CA ARG A 539 63.02 5.92 -10.95
C ARG A 539 63.68 4.60 -11.32
N PHE A 540 62.98 3.70 -12.02
CA PHE A 540 63.50 2.36 -12.37
C PHE A 540 63.24 2.02 -13.85
N PRO A 541 63.86 2.75 -14.78
CA PRO A 541 63.58 2.63 -16.21
C PRO A 541 63.96 1.25 -16.78
N GLU A 542 65.01 0.59 -16.27
CA GLU A 542 65.46 -0.76 -16.67
C GLU A 542 64.39 -1.87 -16.56
N VAL A 543 63.42 -1.77 -15.64
CA VAL A 543 62.30 -2.74 -15.51
C VAL A 543 61.36 -2.70 -16.72
N PHE A 544 61.30 -1.53 -17.37
CA PHE A 544 60.45 -1.25 -18.52
C PHE A 544 61.26 -1.15 -19.83
N GLN A 545 62.60 -1.28 -19.78
CA GLN A 545 63.49 -0.99 -20.93
C GLN A 545 64.27 -2.14 -21.54
N ASP A 546 64.22 -3.38 -21.05
CA ASP A 546 64.92 -4.48 -21.75
C ASP A 546 64.00 -5.69 -22.01
N GLN A 547 63.65 -5.89 -23.29
CA GLN A 547 62.78 -6.98 -23.73
C GLN A 547 63.53 -8.31 -23.90
N HIS A 548 64.86 -8.35 -23.77
CA HIS A 548 65.66 -9.50 -24.19
C HIS A 548 66.61 -10.12 -23.17
N ASN A 549 66.68 -9.61 -21.93
CA ASN A 549 67.27 -10.37 -20.82
C ASN A 549 66.18 -10.85 -19.85
N THR A 550 65.46 -11.89 -20.25
CA THR A 550 64.33 -12.52 -19.53
C THR A 550 64.70 -13.22 -18.22
N SER A 551 65.92 -13.01 -17.71
CA SER A 551 66.43 -13.69 -16.52
C SER A 551 66.21 -12.94 -15.21
N VAL A 552 65.63 -11.73 -15.23
CA VAL A 552 65.48 -10.91 -14.02
C VAL A 552 64.27 -11.37 -13.17
N CYS A 553 63.06 -11.45 -13.74
CA CYS A 553 61.88 -12.04 -13.09
C CYS A 553 61.19 -12.97 -14.10
N SER A 554 61.59 -14.24 -14.14
CA SER A 554 61.31 -15.13 -15.27
C SER A 554 59.96 -15.84 -15.20
N SER A 555 58.84 -15.13 -14.98
CA SER A 555 57.48 -15.69 -15.11
C SER A 555 56.65 -14.99 -16.19
N SER A 556 55.82 -15.75 -16.90
CA SER A 556 54.93 -15.24 -17.95
C SER A 556 53.90 -14.23 -17.43
N ALA A 557 53.43 -14.37 -16.18
CA ALA A 557 52.51 -13.40 -15.56
C ALA A 557 53.18 -12.05 -15.26
N ALA A 558 54.50 -12.02 -15.03
CA ALA A 558 55.24 -10.76 -14.85
C ALA A 558 55.25 -9.92 -16.13
N ILE A 559 55.30 -10.57 -17.29
CA ILE A 559 55.27 -9.92 -18.61
C ILE A 559 53.86 -9.37 -18.89
N ALA A 560 52.81 -10.18 -18.65
CA ALA A 560 51.42 -9.79 -18.86
C ALA A 560 50.96 -8.65 -17.93
N PHE A 561 51.36 -8.67 -16.66
CA PHE A 561 51.07 -7.60 -15.72
C PHE A 561 51.73 -6.28 -16.13
N ARG A 562 52.97 -6.35 -16.63
CA ARG A 562 53.69 -5.18 -17.15
C ARG A 562 53.00 -4.55 -18.36
N GLU A 563 52.55 -5.35 -19.32
CA GLU A 563 51.81 -4.88 -20.51
C GLU A 563 50.45 -4.26 -20.16
N TYR A 564 49.73 -4.84 -19.20
CA TYR A 564 48.42 -4.35 -18.73
C TYR A 564 48.52 -2.99 -18.00
N MET A 565 49.56 -2.82 -17.17
CA MET A 565 49.82 -1.55 -16.48
C MET A 565 50.22 -0.42 -17.44
N GLU A 566 50.92 -0.73 -18.54
CA GLU A 566 51.20 0.26 -19.60
C GLU A 566 49.92 0.72 -20.34
N ALA A 567 48.97 -0.19 -20.59
CA ALA A 567 47.69 0.14 -21.24
C ALA A 567 46.78 1.05 -20.38
N LEU A 568 46.75 0.84 -19.06
CA LEU A 568 46.06 1.71 -18.10
C LEU A 568 46.65 3.13 -18.06
N PHE A 569 47.98 3.23 -18.17
CA PHE A 569 48.68 4.51 -18.16
C PHE A 569 48.34 5.37 -19.40
N ILE A 570 48.14 4.74 -20.55
CA ILE A 570 47.80 5.42 -21.82
C ILE A 570 46.33 5.87 -21.85
N SER A 571 45.41 5.08 -21.29
CA SER A 571 43.96 5.29 -21.43
C SER A 571 43.32 6.26 -20.42
N ARG A 572 44.00 6.59 -19.30
CA ARG A 572 43.56 7.55 -18.27
C ARG A 572 42.11 7.37 -17.77
N ARG A 573 41.55 6.16 -17.83
CA ARG A 573 40.22 5.83 -17.32
C ARG A 573 40.32 4.77 -16.25
N TYR A 574 39.44 4.85 -15.26
CA TYR A 574 39.29 3.80 -14.25
C TYR A 574 38.58 2.60 -14.87
N VAL A 575 39.21 1.44 -14.81
CA VAL A 575 38.66 0.18 -15.31
C VAL A 575 38.61 -0.76 -14.12
N GLY A 576 37.43 -1.02 -13.56
CA GLY A 576 37.23 -1.61 -12.23
C GLY A 576 37.76 -3.04 -12.01
N PRO A 577 36.91 -4.07 -11.74
CA PRO A 577 37.32 -5.38 -11.17
C PRO A 577 38.48 -6.13 -11.86
N SER A 578 38.76 -5.80 -13.12
CA SER A 578 39.83 -6.36 -13.96
C SER A 578 41.25 -6.09 -13.44
N VAL A 579 41.49 -4.99 -12.71
CA VAL A 579 42.81 -4.66 -12.12
C VAL A 579 43.17 -5.61 -10.98
N VAL A 580 42.19 -5.93 -10.12
CA VAL A 580 42.36 -6.86 -8.98
C VAL A 580 42.78 -8.24 -9.49
N ALA A 581 42.12 -8.75 -10.54
CA ALA A 581 42.40 -10.06 -11.11
C ALA A 581 43.81 -10.19 -11.73
N ALA A 582 44.26 -9.15 -12.45
CA ALA A 582 45.60 -9.11 -13.05
C ALA A 582 46.71 -9.01 -11.99
N VAL A 583 46.51 -8.18 -10.95
CA VAL A 583 47.44 -8.04 -9.82
C VAL A 583 47.51 -9.34 -9.01
N SER A 584 46.37 -9.96 -8.69
CA SER A 584 46.32 -11.20 -7.91
C SER A 584 47.05 -12.35 -8.62
N SER A 585 46.90 -12.48 -9.94
CA SER A 585 47.62 -13.50 -10.72
C SER A 585 49.14 -13.28 -10.73
N PHE A 586 49.59 -12.03 -10.84
CA PHE A 586 51.02 -11.70 -10.79
C PHE A 586 51.64 -11.96 -9.41
N LEU A 587 50.94 -11.63 -8.33
CA LEU A 587 51.41 -11.84 -6.96
C LEU A 587 51.47 -13.33 -6.55
N LEU A 588 50.56 -14.17 -7.09
CA LEU A 588 50.50 -15.60 -6.79
C LEU A 588 51.64 -16.41 -7.45
N GLU A 589 52.20 -15.95 -8.57
CA GLU A 589 53.25 -16.66 -9.32
C GLU A 589 54.69 -16.29 -8.92
N MET A 590 54.90 -15.30 -8.04
CA MET A 590 56.25 -14.87 -7.63
C MET A 590 56.81 -15.77 -6.51
N ASP A 591 58.01 -16.31 -6.71
CA ASP A 591 58.68 -17.16 -5.71
C ASP A 591 59.62 -16.39 -4.76
N ALA A 592 60.01 -17.04 -3.66
CA ALA A 592 60.86 -16.44 -2.64
C ALA A 592 62.28 -16.11 -3.14
N ALA A 593 62.79 -16.83 -4.14
CA ALA A 593 64.09 -16.54 -4.76
C ALA A 593 64.05 -15.27 -5.62
N SER A 594 62.88 -14.94 -6.17
CA SER A 594 62.63 -13.70 -6.91
C SER A 594 62.57 -12.49 -5.98
N LEU A 595 62.16 -12.67 -4.71
CA LEU A 595 62.18 -11.61 -3.69
C LEU A 595 63.59 -11.15 -3.33
N ASP A 596 64.65 -11.91 -3.64
CA ASP A 596 66.04 -11.48 -3.44
C ASP A 596 66.55 -10.54 -4.54
N LYS A 597 65.87 -10.50 -5.70
CA LYS A 597 66.24 -9.65 -6.83
C LYS A 597 65.54 -8.27 -6.73
N PRO A 598 66.30 -7.15 -6.76
CA PRO A 598 65.73 -5.82 -6.57
C PRO A 598 64.60 -5.47 -7.54
N ALA A 599 64.74 -5.79 -8.82
CA ALA A 599 63.76 -5.45 -9.86
C ALA A 599 62.39 -6.14 -9.66
N CYS A 600 62.33 -7.35 -9.09
CA CYS A 600 61.06 -8.07 -8.86
C CYS A 600 60.31 -7.50 -7.64
N ARG A 601 61.03 -7.04 -6.62
CA ARG A 601 60.43 -6.40 -5.43
C ARG A 601 59.63 -5.15 -5.79
N TYR A 602 60.08 -4.36 -6.77
CA TYR A 602 59.39 -3.14 -7.18
C TYR A 602 58.10 -3.40 -7.98
N LEU A 603 58.07 -4.42 -8.85
CA LEU A 603 56.85 -4.79 -9.58
C LEU A 603 55.75 -5.26 -8.61
N ILE A 604 56.13 -5.99 -7.56
CA ILE A 604 55.23 -6.40 -6.47
C ILE A 604 54.68 -5.17 -5.74
N SER A 605 55.53 -4.19 -5.39
CA SER A 605 55.07 -2.96 -4.73
C SER A 605 54.13 -2.12 -5.61
N ALA A 606 54.39 -2.05 -6.92
CA ALA A 606 53.49 -1.36 -7.87
C ALA A 606 52.11 -2.04 -7.97
N ALA A 607 52.07 -3.37 -7.91
CA ALA A 607 50.84 -4.14 -7.95
C ALA A 607 50.00 -3.95 -6.68
N TYR A 608 50.65 -3.92 -5.51
CA TYR A 608 50.01 -3.60 -4.23
C TYR A 608 49.45 -2.17 -4.19
N LEU A 609 50.18 -1.20 -4.74
CA LEU A 609 49.71 0.19 -4.85
C LEU A 609 48.47 0.32 -5.75
N ALA A 610 48.35 -0.48 -6.81
CA ALA A 610 47.15 -0.48 -7.66
C ALA A 610 45.91 -1.03 -6.96
N LEU A 611 46.06 -2.10 -6.18
CA LEU A 611 44.99 -2.65 -5.34
C LEU A 611 44.58 -1.69 -4.21
N ALA A 612 45.56 -1.00 -3.62
CA ALA A 612 45.30 -0.07 -2.53
C ALA A 612 44.48 1.14 -2.99
N VAL A 613 44.75 1.68 -4.19
CA VAL A 613 44.03 2.87 -4.66
C VAL A 613 42.64 2.55 -5.26
N ASP A 614 42.43 1.36 -5.84
CA ASP A 614 41.08 0.89 -6.25
C ASP A 614 40.11 0.82 -5.05
N ARG A 615 40.66 0.44 -3.89
CA ARG A 615 39.90 0.24 -2.65
C ARG A 615 39.88 1.48 -1.75
N PHE A 616 40.88 2.37 -1.86
CA PHE A 616 41.07 3.55 -1.02
C PHE A 616 41.68 4.73 -1.81
N PRO A 617 40.85 5.65 -2.35
CA PRO A 617 41.30 6.75 -3.22
C PRO A 617 42.14 7.86 -2.55
N THR A 618 42.57 7.72 -1.30
CA THR A 618 43.18 8.80 -0.49
C THR A 618 44.67 8.61 -0.18
N PHE A 619 45.32 7.59 -0.73
CA PHE A 619 46.72 7.24 -0.46
C PHE A 619 47.79 8.03 -1.28
N ASP A 620 47.62 9.34 -1.55
CA ASP A 620 48.58 10.11 -2.41
C ASP A 620 49.89 10.40 -1.68
N ASP A 621 49.80 10.75 -0.40
CA ASP A 621 50.93 11.30 0.36
C ASP A 621 51.97 10.24 0.78
N HIS A 622 51.60 8.95 0.78
CA HIS A 622 52.45 7.82 1.21
C HIS A 622 53.07 7.02 0.05
N VAL A 623 52.70 7.36 -1.19
CA VAL A 623 53.26 6.76 -2.40
C VAL A 623 54.79 6.82 -2.46
N PRO A 624 55.46 7.96 -2.13
CA PRO A 624 56.92 8.03 -2.14
C PRO A 624 57.57 7.17 -1.04
N GLU A 625 56.91 6.99 0.10
CA GLU A 625 57.36 6.14 1.23
C GLU A 625 57.27 4.66 0.86
N LEU A 626 56.14 4.20 0.29
CA LEU A 626 55.96 2.82 -0.16
C LEU A 626 56.96 2.43 -1.27
N LEU A 627 57.25 3.35 -2.20
CA LEU A 627 58.27 3.14 -3.23
C LEU A 627 59.70 3.17 -2.67
N GLY A 628 59.96 3.97 -1.64
CA GLY A 628 61.23 4.00 -0.93
C GLY A 628 61.50 2.72 -0.13
N MET A 629 60.46 2.08 0.43
CA MET A 629 60.57 0.80 1.15
C MET A 629 61.08 -0.33 0.25
N ALA A 630 60.64 -0.36 -1.02
CA ALA A 630 61.08 -1.36 -2.00
C ALA A 630 62.57 -1.28 -2.37
N SER A 631 63.23 -0.15 -2.10
CA SER A 631 64.66 0.09 -2.40
C SER A 631 65.65 -0.37 -1.33
N THR A 632 65.18 -0.89 -0.20
CA THR A 632 66.02 -1.18 0.97
C THR A 632 66.56 -2.63 0.99
N GLN A 633 67.66 -2.85 1.73
CA GLN A 633 68.43 -4.11 1.75
C GLN A 633 67.72 -5.28 2.49
N PRO A 634 68.13 -6.55 2.22
CA PRO A 634 67.32 -7.76 2.45
C PRO A 634 66.77 -7.99 3.87
N PRO A 635 67.49 -7.70 4.98
CA PRO A 635 66.95 -7.99 6.31
C PRO A 635 65.84 -7.02 6.73
N GLN A 636 65.79 -5.83 6.13
CA GLN A 636 64.78 -4.81 6.44
C GLN A 636 63.65 -4.82 5.41
N ALA A 637 63.92 -5.09 4.14
CA ALA A 637 62.89 -5.21 3.11
C ALA A 637 61.97 -6.43 3.32
N SER A 638 62.49 -7.56 3.81
CA SER A 638 61.67 -8.72 4.14
C SER A 638 60.81 -8.50 5.38
N ALA A 639 61.30 -7.79 6.40
CA ALA A 639 60.47 -7.41 7.55
C ALA A 639 59.36 -6.41 7.18
N LEU A 640 59.66 -5.45 6.30
CA LEU A 640 58.70 -4.44 5.84
C LEU A 640 57.70 -4.97 4.80
N LEU A 641 58.11 -5.85 3.89
CA LEU A 641 57.20 -6.59 3.01
C LEU A 641 56.36 -7.61 3.79
N ILE A 642 56.89 -8.20 4.87
CA ILE A 642 56.12 -9.08 5.77
C ILE A 642 55.06 -8.26 6.53
N ASP A 643 55.40 -7.07 7.02
CA ASP A 643 54.40 -6.21 7.67
C ASP A 643 53.39 -5.63 6.67
N ALA A 644 53.79 -5.31 5.43
CA ALA A 644 52.85 -4.99 4.35
C ALA A 644 52.01 -6.21 3.91
N SER A 645 52.56 -7.43 3.96
CA SER A 645 51.83 -8.68 3.66
C SER A 645 50.90 -9.13 4.79
N LYS A 646 51.15 -8.69 6.04
CA LYS A 646 50.19 -8.83 7.15
C LYS A 646 48.99 -7.90 6.97
N GLU A 647 49.17 -6.76 6.32
CA GLU A 647 48.02 -5.97 5.83
C GLU A 647 47.38 -6.63 4.59
N ALA A 648 48.16 -7.37 3.78
CA ALA A 648 47.65 -8.20 2.68
C ALA A 648 46.99 -9.52 3.09
N GLN A 649 47.03 -9.94 4.37
CA GLN A 649 46.17 -11.01 4.87
C GLN A 649 44.69 -10.66 4.67
N LEU A 650 44.32 -9.38 4.52
CA LEU A 650 42.97 -8.98 4.13
C LEU A 650 42.61 -9.34 2.67
N LEU A 651 43.61 -9.60 1.81
CA LEU A 651 43.45 -9.86 0.39
C LEU A 651 43.56 -11.36 0.05
N ILE A 652 44.38 -12.12 0.79
CA ILE A 652 44.47 -13.59 0.66
C ILE A 652 43.34 -14.31 1.44
N HIS A 653 42.80 -13.73 2.53
CA HIS A 653 41.56 -14.25 3.17
C HIS A 653 40.35 -14.23 2.22
N MET A 654 40.39 -13.40 1.18
CA MET A 654 39.37 -13.36 0.14
C MET A 654 39.57 -14.38 -0.99
N LEU A 655 40.78 -14.94 -1.18
CA LEU A 655 41.06 -15.92 -2.25
C LEU A 655 41.11 -17.38 -1.75
N GLY A 656 41.19 -17.58 -0.42
CA GLY A 656 41.11 -18.89 0.26
C GLY A 656 39.70 -19.44 0.47
N GLU A 657 38.67 -18.91 -0.21
CA GLU A 657 37.36 -19.56 -0.33
C GLU A 657 37.38 -20.76 -1.30
N VAL A 658 38.47 -21.01 -2.03
CA VAL A 658 38.44 -21.97 -3.16
C VAL A 658 39.11 -23.32 -2.89
N GLU A 659 40.14 -23.45 -2.03
CA GLU A 659 40.97 -24.67 -2.07
C GLU A 659 40.75 -25.73 -0.97
N HIS A 660 39.85 -25.54 0.01
CA HIS A 660 39.69 -26.53 1.10
C HIS A 660 38.29 -27.13 1.33
N ALA A 661 37.42 -27.23 0.32
CA ALA A 661 37.54 -28.19 -0.78
C ALA A 661 38.39 -29.43 -0.47
N TYR A 662 39.69 -29.28 -0.18
CA TYR A 662 40.55 -30.38 0.25
C TYR A 662 39.84 -31.29 1.22
N PHE A 663 39.18 -30.83 2.30
CA PHE A 663 39.04 -31.81 3.37
C PHE A 663 37.92 -31.67 4.43
N THR A 664 36.68 -32.03 4.15
CA THR A 664 36.30 -33.27 3.44
C THR A 664 37.18 -34.53 3.78
N PHE A 665 38.35 -34.43 4.47
CA PHE A 665 39.18 -35.51 5.05
C PHE A 665 38.62 -35.95 6.36
N LEU A 666 37.96 -35.01 7.05
CA LEU A 666 37.38 -35.20 8.36
C LEU A 666 35.86 -35.30 8.30
N LEU A 667 35.32 -35.57 7.12
CA LEU A 667 34.60 -36.84 6.99
C LEU A 667 35.37 -37.90 7.83
N TYR A 668 34.72 -38.70 8.65
CA TYR A 668 35.32 -39.95 9.15
C TYR A 668 36.14 -40.01 10.44
N SER A 669 36.45 -38.94 11.20
CA SER A 669 37.16 -39.19 12.48
C SER A 669 36.27 -39.52 13.67
N ASN A 670 34.95 -39.30 13.58
CA ASN A 670 33.99 -39.79 14.57
C ASN A 670 34.35 -39.44 16.03
N ALA A 671 35.07 -38.33 16.24
CA ALA A 671 35.73 -38.04 17.50
C ALA A 671 34.81 -37.28 18.47
N LEU A 672 33.88 -38.05 19.02
CA LEU A 672 33.47 -38.06 20.43
C LEU A 672 32.39 -37.07 20.91
N TYR A 673 31.16 -37.60 20.86
CA TYR A 673 30.10 -37.57 21.87
C TYR A 673 29.18 -36.33 22.05
N THR A 674 27.96 -36.50 21.53
CA THR A 674 26.66 -36.05 22.06
C THR A 674 26.41 -36.54 23.50
N PRO A 675 25.60 -35.84 24.35
CA PRO A 675 24.16 -35.55 24.15
C PRO A 675 23.74 -34.10 24.51
N SER A 676 22.55 -33.55 24.21
CA SER A 676 21.43 -33.87 23.29
C SER A 676 20.44 -32.67 23.30
N ASP A 677 20.46 -31.81 22.27
CA ASP A 677 19.31 -31.06 21.66
C ASP A 677 19.88 -30.06 20.61
N PRO A 678 19.51 -30.14 19.31
CA PRO A 678 20.04 -29.27 18.25
C PRO A 678 19.44 -27.85 18.21
N SER A 679 18.26 -27.61 18.79
CA SER A 679 17.50 -26.36 18.56
C SER A 679 17.98 -25.19 19.44
N THR A 680 18.52 -25.47 20.61
CA THR A 680 19.06 -24.49 21.57
C THR A 680 20.48 -24.01 21.24
N ARG A 681 21.25 -24.74 20.40
CA ARG A 681 22.64 -24.40 20.06
C ARG A 681 22.81 -23.16 19.17
N LYS A 682 21.89 -22.87 18.25
CA LYS A 682 22.01 -21.69 17.36
C LYS A 682 21.85 -20.38 18.12
N ALA A 683 20.87 -20.31 19.04
CA ALA A 683 20.66 -19.14 19.88
C ALA A 683 21.78 -18.95 20.92
N GLU A 684 22.29 -20.05 21.50
CA GLU A 684 23.44 -20.01 22.43
C GLU A 684 24.78 -19.65 21.78
N ALA A 685 25.08 -20.17 20.59
CA ALA A 685 26.30 -19.81 19.86
C ALA A 685 26.30 -18.33 19.48
N TYR A 686 25.15 -17.80 19.08
CA TYR A 686 24.99 -16.42 18.65
C TYR A 686 25.03 -15.43 19.83
N ALA A 687 24.43 -15.77 20.97
CA ALA A 687 24.52 -14.95 22.18
C ALA A 687 25.90 -15.02 22.85
N ARG A 688 26.63 -16.16 22.75
CA ARG A 688 28.05 -16.21 23.15
C ARG A 688 28.92 -15.33 22.24
N HIS A 689 28.60 -15.26 20.95
CA HIS A 689 29.26 -14.36 19.99
C HIS A 689 29.03 -12.88 20.35
N MET A 690 27.80 -12.47 20.65
CA MET A 690 27.44 -11.07 21.01
C MET A 690 27.95 -10.61 22.39
N VAL A 691 28.05 -11.52 23.36
CA VAL A 691 28.71 -11.23 24.65
C VAL A 691 30.23 -11.06 24.47
N SER A 692 30.84 -11.72 23.48
CA SER A 692 32.26 -11.55 23.12
C SER A 692 32.56 -10.37 22.18
N GLU A 693 31.63 -9.98 21.30
CA GLU A 693 31.77 -8.85 20.35
C GLU A 693 31.79 -7.47 21.02
N SER A 694 31.56 -7.39 22.35
CA SER A 694 31.89 -6.17 23.11
C SER A 694 33.39 -5.91 23.26
N GLU A 695 34.24 -6.84 22.83
CA GLU A 695 35.66 -6.62 22.74
C GLU A 695 36.08 -6.65 21.26
N HIS A 696 36.79 -5.60 20.81
CA HIS A 696 37.58 -5.49 19.56
C HIS A 696 37.21 -4.35 18.58
N GLY A 697 36.66 -3.24 19.09
CA GLY A 697 36.98 -1.93 18.51
C GLY A 697 38.25 -1.36 19.15
N ARG A 698 39.45 -1.58 18.57
CA ARG A 698 40.60 -0.71 18.85
C ARG A 698 40.32 0.64 18.21
N ASP A 699 39.95 1.63 19.02
CA ASP A 699 39.78 3.03 18.59
C ASP A 699 41.12 3.55 18.04
N HIS A 700 41.16 3.85 16.73
CA HIS A 700 42.18 4.72 16.15
C HIS A 700 41.55 6.08 15.83
N GLU A 701 41.07 6.80 16.84
CA GLU A 701 40.74 8.22 16.68
C GLU A 701 42.04 9.02 16.55
N LYS A 702 42.26 9.58 15.36
CA LYS A 702 43.47 10.36 15.04
C LYS A 702 43.50 11.75 15.69
N HIS A 703 42.40 12.24 16.28
CA HIS A 703 42.35 13.49 17.04
C HIS A 703 42.47 13.25 18.55
N GLN A 704 43.60 13.61 19.16
CA GLN A 704 43.85 13.42 20.60
C GLN A 704 42.78 14.07 21.53
N GLN A 705 42.10 15.14 21.10
CA GLN A 705 41.07 15.83 21.89
C GLN A 705 39.68 15.16 21.85
N TRP A 706 39.35 14.47 20.74
CA TRP A 706 38.10 13.73 20.53
C TRP A 706 38.34 12.21 20.64
N LYS A 707 39.01 11.79 21.71
CA LYS A 707 39.17 10.36 22.03
C LYS A 707 37.94 9.83 22.78
N GLY A 708 37.41 8.70 22.33
CA GLY A 708 36.26 7.95 22.82
C GLY A 708 36.36 7.75 24.32
N GLY A 709 35.41 8.36 25.01
CA GLY A 709 35.39 8.50 26.45
C GLY A 709 34.83 7.29 27.18
N ALA A 710 34.60 7.51 28.49
CA ALA A 710 34.08 6.53 29.43
C ALA A 710 32.70 6.00 29.03
N CYS A 711 32.36 4.82 29.54
CA CYS A 711 31.01 4.28 29.41
C CYS A 711 30.00 5.20 30.07
N LEU A 712 28.85 5.39 29.42
CA LEU A 712 27.78 6.22 29.96
C LEU A 712 27.21 5.64 31.27
N VAL A 713 27.34 4.31 31.46
CA VAL A 713 26.98 3.59 32.70
C VAL A 713 28.24 2.91 33.27
N PRO A 714 29.05 3.59 34.09
CA PRO A 714 30.36 3.09 34.52
C PRO A 714 30.30 1.80 35.36
N HIS A 715 29.20 1.58 36.08
CA HIS A 715 29.03 0.46 37.00
C HIS A 715 28.47 -0.81 36.34
N ALA A 716 28.00 -0.72 35.09
CA ALA A 716 27.48 -1.84 34.31
C ALA A 716 28.40 -2.12 33.11
N THR A 717 29.68 -2.39 33.41
CA THR A 717 30.70 -2.76 32.43
C THR A 717 31.02 -4.25 32.51
N THR A 718 31.68 -4.77 31.47
CA THR A 718 32.23 -6.13 31.49
C THR A 718 33.28 -6.29 32.59
N PRO A 719 33.66 -7.52 32.99
CA PRO A 719 34.73 -7.75 33.96
C PRO A 719 36.08 -7.10 33.59
N THR A 720 36.31 -6.83 32.30
CA THR A 720 37.50 -6.13 31.78
C THR A 720 37.32 -4.60 31.71
N GLY A 721 36.20 -4.07 32.19
CA GLY A 721 35.90 -2.63 32.26
C GLY A 721 35.37 -2.00 30.97
N LYS A 722 35.02 -2.79 29.95
CA LYS A 722 34.49 -2.30 28.66
C LYS A 722 32.97 -2.11 28.68
N CYS A 723 32.50 -1.12 27.92
CA CYS A 723 31.07 -0.81 27.73
C CYS A 723 30.41 -1.92 26.91
N ASN A 724 29.29 -2.46 27.39
CA ASN A 724 28.60 -3.55 26.74
C ASN A 724 27.11 -3.49 27.09
N PRO A 725 26.19 -3.48 26.10
CA PRO A 725 24.75 -3.44 26.36
C PRO A 725 24.23 -4.66 27.15
N TYR A 726 24.95 -5.78 27.20
CA TYR A 726 24.61 -7.00 27.95
C TYR A 726 25.18 -7.05 29.37
N ALA A 727 26.17 -6.20 29.70
CA ALA A 727 26.79 -6.17 31.02
C ALA A 727 25.77 -5.97 32.18
N PRO A 728 24.67 -5.19 32.01
CA PRO A 728 23.66 -5.06 33.06
C PRO A 728 23.02 -6.39 33.48
N ILE A 729 22.93 -7.42 32.63
CA ILE A 729 22.35 -8.73 32.99
C ILE A 729 23.12 -9.37 34.14
N ALA A 730 24.45 -9.37 34.05
CA ALA A 730 25.29 -9.95 35.08
C ALA A 730 25.26 -9.13 36.38
N HIS A 731 25.19 -7.79 36.25
CA HIS A 731 25.13 -6.88 37.40
C HIS A 731 23.82 -7.04 38.18
N THR A 732 22.69 -7.06 37.47
CA THR A 732 21.36 -7.08 38.06
C THR A 732 20.97 -8.45 38.60
N LEU A 733 21.39 -9.57 37.97
CA LEU A 733 21.14 -10.91 38.51
C LEU A 733 22.09 -11.31 39.65
N LYS A 734 23.15 -10.54 39.92
CA LYS A 734 24.26 -10.93 40.82
C LYS A 734 23.81 -11.44 42.19
N ARG A 735 22.83 -10.79 42.81
CA ARG A 735 22.37 -11.16 44.16
C ARG A 735 21.64 -12.51 44.19
N TRP A 736 20.89 -12.84 43.14
CA TRP A 736 20.03 -14.02 43.07
C TRP A 736 20.81 -15.28 42.66
N ARG A 737 22.02 -15.11 42.08
CA ARG A 737 22.91 -16.24 41.74
C ARG A 737 23.31 -17.09 42.96
N SER A 738 23.50 -16.48 44.13
CA SER A 738 23.87 -17.22 45.35
C SER A 738 22.66 -17.69 46.15
N THR A 739 21.57 -16.91 46.17
CA THR A 739 20.39 -17.20 47.00
C THR A 739 19.33 -18.04 46.29
N GLY A 740 19.30 -18.03 44.96
CA GLY A 740 18.16 -18.47 44.16
C GLY A 740 16.93 -17.59 44.37
N ILE A 741 15.83 -17.97 43.70
CA ILE A 741 14.54 -17.30 43.74
C ILE A 741 13.47 -18.31 44.15
N THR A 742 12.70 -17.97 45.17
CA THR A 742 11.56 -18.73 45.66
C THR A 742 10.25 -18.18 45.09
N ARG A 743 9.20 -19.01 45.08
CA ARG A 743 7.87 -18.60 44.60
C ARG A 743 7.27 -17.46 45.45
N ASP A 744 7.55 -17.45 46.74
CA ASP A 744 7.04 -16.41 47.63
C ASP A 744 7.68 -15.05 47.36
N GLU A 745 8.95 -15.00 46.95
CA GLU A 745 9.60 -13.76 46.52
C GLU A 745 8.97 -13.16 45.25
N ILE A 746 8.53 -14.00 44.30
CA ILE A 746 7.79 -13.54 43.11
C ILE A 746 6.41 -13.00 43.49
N ARG A 747 5.70 -13.68 44.39
CA ARG A 747 4.42 -13.20 44.92
C ARG A 747 4.58 -11.89 45.70
N MET A 748 5.68 -11.71 46.42
CA MET A 748 6.02 -10.46 47.11
C MET A 748 6.36 -9.35 46.12
N ALA A 749 7.05 -9.64 45.01
CA ALA A 749 7.29 -8.68 43.92
C ALA A 749 5.97 -8.17 43.32
N MET A 750 4.99 -9.07 43.14
CA MET A 750 3.65 -8.72 42.65
C MET A 750 2.84 -7.85 43.62
N LYS A 751 3.23 -7.75 44.89
CA LYS A 751 2.52 -6.94 45.92
C LYS A 751 3.09 -5.53 46.09
N GLN A 752 4.21 -5.19 45.46
CA GLN A 752 4.82 -3.86 45.54
C GLN A 752 3.86 -2.80 44.98
N ARG A 753 3.62 -1.71 45.73
CA ARG A 753 2.51 -0.76 45.48
C ARG A 753 2.89 0.60 44.89
N ALA A 754 4.16 0.84 44.58
CA ALA A 754 4.60 2.11 44.01
C ALA A 754 4.82 1.97 42.49
N ASP A 755 4.31 2.97 41.75
CA ASP A 755 4.13 3.07 40.28
C ASP A 755 3.49 1.84 39.60
N GLN A 756 2.20 1.95 39.31
CA GLN A 756 1.25 0.83 39.32
C GLN A 756 1.26 -0.05 38.04
N LYS A 757 2.22 0.02 37.11
CA LYS A 757 2.18 -0.77 35.84
C LYS A 757 2.80 -2.18 35.95
N THR A 758 2.43 -2.95 36.97
CA THR A 758 3.00 -4.29 37.23
C THR A 758 2.25 -5.39 36.47
N ILE A 759 2.98 -6.37 35.93
CA ILE A 759 2.48 -7.53 35.17
C ILE A 759 3.25 -8.80 35.59
N LEU A 760 2.57 -9.93 35.71
CA LEU A 760 3.19 -11.26 35.84
C LEU A 760 3.28 -11.93 34.48
N ILE A 761 4.46 -12.41 34.10
CA ILE A 761 4.70 -13.14 32.86
C ILE A 761 5.14 -14.56 33.21
N THR A 762 4.40 -15.55 32.75
CA THR A 762 4.74 -16.97 32.90
C THR A 762 5.03 -17.55 31.53
N VAL A 763 6.15 -18.25 31.38
CA VAL A 763 6.45 -19.11 30.23
C VAL A 763 6.41 -20.54 30.74
N LYS A 764 5.58 -21.37 30.13
CA LYS A 764 5.54 -22.81 30.43
C LYS A 764 5.28 -23.59 29.14
N ASP A 765 6.10 -24.58 28.84
CA ASP A 765 6.01 -25.39 27.62
C ASP A 765 6.08 -24.53 26.33
N ASN A 766 6.90 -23.47 26.35
CA ASN A 766 6.93 -22.41 25.31
C ASN A 766 5.59 -21.69 25.09
N VAL A 767 4.70 -21.73 26.08
CA VAL A 767 3.43 -20.99 26.10
C VAL A 767 3.58 -19.79 27.03
N LEU A 768 3.21 -18.63 26.55
CA LEU A 768 3.32 -17.37 27.27
C LEU A 768 1.97 -17.00 27.90
N TYR A 769 2.00 -16.63 29.17
CA TYR A 769 0.86 -16.17 29.95
C TYR A 769 1.17 -14.78 30.52
N PHE A 770 0.30 -13.81 30.27
CA PHE A 770 0.36 -12.49 30.91
C PHE A 770 -0.80 -12.35 31.89
N SER A 771 -0.49 -12.06 33.16
CA SER A 771 -1.47 -11.87 34.22
C SER A 771 -1.33 -10.48 34.84
N VAL A 772 -2.42 -9.70 34.82
CA VAL A 772 -2.44 -8.34 35.36
C VAL A 772 -3.09 -8.35 36.74
N PRO A 773 -2.38 -7.96 37.82
CA PRO A 773 -2.93 -7.95 39.16
C PRO A 773 -3.94 -6.79 39.34
N VAL A 774 -4.92 -6.97 40.24
CA VAL A 774 -6.03 -6.02 40.51
C VAL A 774 -5.58 -4.59 40.78
N HIS A 775 -4.43 -4.43 41.43
CA HIS A 775 -3.87 -3.13 41.80
C HIS A 775 -2.96 -2.53 40.73
N SER A 776 -2.84 -3.16 39.56
CA SER A 776 -2.10 -2.62 38.43
C SER A 776 -2.88 -1.51 37.74
N HIS A 777 -2.22 -0.47 37.23
CA HIS A 777 -2.80 0.53 36.31
C HIS A 777 -3.33 -0.09 35.03
N TYR A 778 -2.88 -1.29 34.67
CA TYR A 778 -3.45 -2.04 33.56
C TYR A 778 -4.76 -2.77 33.91
N PHE A 779 -5.17 -2.79 35.18
CA PHE A 779 -6.37 -3.50 35.62
C PHE A 779 -7.64 -2.72 35.27
N GLY A 780 -8.58 -3.38 34.58
CA GLY A 780 -9.89 -2.82 34.20
C GLY A 780 -10.09 -2.68 32.69
N GLU A 781 -9.03 -2.52 31.89
CA GLU A 781 -9.13 -2.33 30.42
C GLU A 781 -7.93 -2.91 29.64
N VAL A 782 -7.66 -4.21 29.83
CA VAL A 782 -6.49 -4.94 29.25
C VAL A 782 -6.39 -4.84 27.72
N VAL A 783 -7.49 -4.56 27.01
CA VAL A 783 -7.57 -4.56 25.54
C VAL A 783 -7.27 -3.18 24.91
N ARG A 784 -7.14 -2.11 25.70
CA ARG A 784 -6.93 -0.73 25.17
C ARG A 784 -5.52 -0.17 25.33
N HIS A 785 -4.57 -0.98 25.81
CA HIS A 785 -3.23 -0.50 26.18
C HIS A 785 -2.19 -0.97 25.17
N ASP A 786 -1.87 -0.12 24.19
CA ASP A 786 -0.87 -0.35 23.13
C ASP A 786 0.50 -0.81 23.68
N GLU A 787 0.86 -0.37 24.88
CA GLU A 787 2.09 -0.77 25.60
C GLU A 787 2.13 -2.28 25.89
N LEU A 788 1.02 -2.88 26.30
CA LEU A 788 0.94 -4.30 26.63
C LEU A 788 0.96 -5.18 25.36
N LEU A 789 0.26 -4.76 24.30
CA LEU A 789 0.27 -5.46 23.00
C LEU A 789 1.66 -5.46 22.37
N CYS A 790 2.38 -4.35 22.45
CA CYS A 790 3.77 -4.28 22.02
C CYS A 790 4.64 -5.27 22.83
N LEU A 791 4.46 -5.36 24.15
CA LEU A 791 5.24 -6.27 24.99
C LEU A 791 4.97 -7.73 24.62
N VAL A 792 3.71 -8.09 24.36
CA VAL A 792 3.33 -9.42 23.85
C VAL A 792 4.04 -9.71 22.51
N SER A 793 4.02 -8.75 21.58
CA SER A 793 4.69 -8.88 20.28
C SER A 793 6.20 -9.15 20.40
N HIS A 794 6.89 -8.46 21.33
CA HIS A 794 8.32 -8.66 21.56
C HIS A 794 8.66 -10.10 22.01
N PHE A 795 7.87 -10.68 22.92
CA PHE A 795 8.06 -12.06 23.36
C PHE A 795 7.68 -13.09 22.29
N LEU A 796 6.65 -12.82 21.47
CA LEU A 796 6.29 -13.69 20.35
C LEU A 796 7.36 -13.69 19.26
N LYS A 797 7.92 -12.52 18.94
CA LYS A 797 9.07 -12.39 18.06
C LYS A 797 10.29 -13.14 18.61
N LEU A 798 10.44 -13.25 19.92
CA LEU A 798 11.51 -14.04 20.51
C LEU A 798 11.24 -15.56 20.42
N LEU A 799 10.01 -15.99 20.70
CA LEU A 799 9.57 -17.39 20.60
C LEU A 799 9.63 -17.94 19.17
N SER A 800 9.55 -17.08 18.15
CA SER A 800 9.70 -17.49 16.74
C SER A 800 11.16 -17.82 16.39
N PHE A 801 12.15 -17.22 17.05
CA PHE A 801 13.57 -17.51 16.80
C PHE A 801 14.14 -18.63 17.68
N THR A 802 13.55 -18.89 18.85
CA THR A 802 14.13 -19.82 19.84
C THR A 802 13.09 -20.28 20.87
N SER A 803 13.35 -21.43 21.51
CA SER A 803 12.63 -21.80 22.74
C SER A 803 12.94 -20.82 23.86
N LEU A 804 11.97 -20.62 24.74
CA LEU A 804 12.17 -20.00 26.05
C LEU A 804 12.10 -21.08 27.14
N PRO A 805 12.87 -20.92 28.23
CA PRO A 805 12.79 -21.83 29.35
C PRO A 805 11.50 -21.57 30.13
N ASP A 806 11.04 -22.60 30.82
CA ASP A 806 9.97 -22.49 31.79
C ASP A 806 10.36 -21.51 32.90
N LEU A 807 9.62 -20.40 33.04
CA LEU A 807 9.87 -19.38 34.05
C LEU A 807 8.61 -18.61 34.45
N GLU A 808 8.66 -17.94 35.59
CA GLU A 808 7.68 -16.93 36.02
C GLU A 808 8.43 -15.69 36.50
N LEU A 809 8.05 -14.50 36.01
CA LEU A 809 8.67 -13.22 36.36
C LEU A 809 7.64 -12.11 36.59
N ALA A 810 7.96 -11.19 37.50
CA ALA A 810 7.19 -9.97 37.74
C ALA A 810 7.87 -8.78 37.06
N LEU A 811 7.16 -8.07 36.18
CA LEU A 811 7.64 -6.91 35.44
C LEU A 811 6.88 -5.65 35.86
N ASN A 812 7.61 -4.65 36.32
CA ASN A 812 7.19 -3.27 36.44
C ASN A 812 7.48 -2.53 35.11
N HIS A 813 6.41 -2.21 34.39
CA HIS A 813 6.46 -1.41 33.16
C HIS A 813 6.24 0.10 33.43
N GLY A 814 6.33 0.52 34.69
CA GLY A 814 6.29 1.91 35.14
C GLY A 814 7.59 2.65 34.87
N ASP A 815 7.58 3.95 35.14
CA ASP A 815 8.66 4.87 34.79
C ASP A 815 9.83 4.76 35.78
N LEU A 816 9.57 4.30 37.00
CA LEU A 816 10.55 4.29 38.08
C LEU A 816 10.83 2.85 38.57
N PRO A 817 12.08 2.51 38.93
CA PRO A 817 12.39 1.29 39.66
C PRO A 817 11.90 1.38 41.11
N GLN A 818 11.67 0.23 41.74
CA GLN A 818 10.92 0.16 43.00
C GLN A 818 11.76 -0.29 44.22
N ILE A 819 12.83 -1.05 44.02
CA ILE A 819 13.52 -1.77 45.09
C ILE A 819 14.89 -1.14 45.38
N ARG A 820 14.98 -0.18 46.30
CA ARG A 820 16.25 0.55 46.59
C ARG A 820 17.22 -0.25 47.49
N LYS A 821 18.54 -0.07 47.32
CA LYS A 821 19.61 -0.77 48.07
C LYS A 821 19.93 -0.21 49.47
N ALA A 822 19.70 1.08 49.74
CA ALA A 822 20.10 1.75 50.99
C ALA A 822 18.88 2.23 51.82
N PHE A 823 18.92 1.98 53.13
CA PHE A 823 17.86 2.20 54.13
C PHE A 823 17.50 3.67 54.43
N ASN A 824 16.26 3.85 54.91
CA ASN A 824 15.75 4.84 55.89
C ASN A 824 15.21 6.24 55.52
N LYS A 825 15.19 6.67 54.26
CA LYS A 825 14.20 7.67 53.80
C LYS A 825 13.77 7.35 52.35
N PRO A 826 12.47 7.05 52.13
CA PRO A 826 11.93 6.54 50.86
C PRO A 826 12.08 7.53 49.68
N PRO A 827 11.65 7.14 48.48
CA PRO A 827 10.43 7.80 47.99
C PRO A 827 9.20 6.89 47.89
N PHE A 828 9.33 5.59 48.13
CA PHE A 828 8.25 4.63 47.90
C PHE A 828 7.74 3.86 49.14
N HIS A 829 7.62 4.49 50.31
CA HIS A 829 6.92 3.84 51.46
C HIS A 829 5.57 4.50 51.72
N HIS A 830 4.48 3.77 51.49
CA HIS A 830 3.28 3.96 52.30
C HIS A 830 3.53 3.34 53.68
N PHE A 831 3.02 3.99 54.72
CA PHE A 831 3.20 3.73 56.16
C PHE A 831 2.94 2.28 56.66
N ASN A 832 2.53 1.35 55.80
CA ASN A 832 2.19 -0.03 56.16
C ASN A 832 3.10 -1.10 55.54
N ASP A 833 4.12 -0.75 54.75
CA ASP A 833 4.96 -1.75 54.08
C ASP A 833 6.10 -2.27 54.98
N ARG A 834 5.73 -3.13 55.94
CA ARG A 834 6.70 -3.82 56.83
C ARG A 834 7.53 -4.90 56.10
N GLU A 835 7.24 -5.20 54.83
CA GLU A 835 7.91 -6.24 54.02
C GLU A 835 9.08 -5.70 53.16
N ALA A 836 9.30 -4.37 53.08
CA ALA A 836 10.28 -3.72 52.21
C ALA A 836 11.77 -3.86 52.62
N SER A 837 12.09 -4.68 53.63
CA SER A 837 13.46 -4.99 54.03
C SER A 837 14.03 -6.23 53.32
N ILE A 838 13.20 -6.94 52.55
CA ILE A 838 13.57 -8.15 51.82
C ILE A 838 13.56 -7.84 50.31
N PRO A 839 14.72 -7.79 49.64
CA PRO A 839 14.80 -7.54 48.21
C PRO A 839 14.16 -8.67 47.38
N VAL A 840 13.27 -8.29 46.47
CA VAL A 840 12.49 -9.21 45.59
C VAL A 840 12.95 -9.12 44.12
N PRO A 841 12.78 -10.18 43.31
CA PRO A 841 13.17 -10.20 41.90
C PRO A 841 12.11 -9.52 41.01
N LEU A 842 12.08 -8.17 41.03
CA LEU A 842 11.22 -7.36 40.18
C LEU A 842 12.00 -6.85 38.96
N PHE A 843 11.45 -7.02 37.76
CA PHE A 843 12.02 -6.48 36.53
C PHE A 843 11.53 -5.05 36.30
N SER A 844 12.38 -4.14 35.83
CA SER A 844 12.03 -2.74 35.54
C SER A 844 12.70 -2.26 34.25
N ILE A 845 12.05 -1.36 33.50
CA ILE A 845 12.54 -0.86 32.21
C ILE A 845 13.73 0.11 32.32
N ALA A 846 13.93 0.69 33.50
CA ALA A 846 15.07 1.52 33.85
C ALA A 846 15.52 1.22 35.29
N THR A 847 16.82 1.29 35.56
CA THR A 847 17.37 1.05 36.91
C THR A 847 18.66 1.85 37.12
N SER A 848 19.24 1.79 38.32
CA SER A 848 20.61 2.27 38.59
C SER A 848 21.34 1.39 39.60
N GLY A 849 22.61 1.71 39.85
CA GLY A 849 23.40 1.09 40.91
C GLY A 849 22.76 1.15 42.30
N ASP A 850 21.78 2.03 42.51
CA ASP A 850 21.08 2.19 43.79
C ASP A 850 19.84 1.31 43.94
N PHE A 851 19.48 0.52 42.92
CA PHE A 851 18.30 -0.35 42.92
C PHE A 851 18.67 -1.83 42.74
N TRP A 852 17.86 -2.69 43.34
CA TRP A 852 17.87 -4.14 43.23
C TRP A 852 17.05 -4.64 42.02
N ASP A 853 16.28 -3.78 41.36
CA ASP A 853 15.49 -4.12 40.17
C ASP A 853 16.33 -4.75 39.06
N ILE A 854 15.76 -5.76 38.40
CA ILE A 854 16.35 -6.45 37.27
C ILE A 854 16.05 -5.68 35.99
N LEU A 855 17.09 -5.23 35.28
CA LEU A 855 16.90 -4.38 34.10
C LEU A 855 16.30 -5.19 32.94
N PHE A 856 15.14 -4.77 32.46
CA PHE A 856 14.45 -5.32 31.30
C PHE A 856 14.52 -4.34 30.13
N PRO A 857 14.69 -4.79 28.87
CA PRO A 857 14.69 -3.88 27.72
C PRO A 857 13.38 -3.12 27.57
N ASN A 858 13.48 -1.79 27.49
CA ASN A 858 12.34 -0.94 27.16
C ASN A 858 12.02 -1.04 25.66
N VAL A 859 11.16 -1.98 25.30
CA VAL A 859 10.80 -2.28 23.91
C VAL A 859 9.52 -1.57 23.47
N CYS A 860 8.75 -1.03 24.42
CA CYS A 860 7.36 -0.63 24.21
C CYS A 860 7.01 0.67 24.94
N ARG A 861 7.03 1.79 24.22
CA ARG A 861 6.43 3.06 24.65
C ARG A 861 5.85 3.82 23.45
N PRO A 862 4.53 3.80 23.25
CA PRO A 862 3.90 4.39 22.08
C PRO A 862 3.58 5.90 22.21
N LYS A 863 3.62 6.51 23.41
CA LYS A 863 3.11 7.89 23.59
C LYS A 863 4.13 9.04 23.65
N LEU A 864 5.42 8.81 23.41
CA LEU A 864 6.38 9.89 23.08
C LEU A 864 6.59 10.04 21.56
N VAL A 865 5.92 9.20 20.77
CA VAL A 865 6.02 9.14 19.31
C VAL A 865 5.19 10.22 18.61
N ASN A 866 4.25 10.87 19.33
CA ASN A 866 3.48 12.01 18.82
C ASN A 866 4.23 13.36 18.84
N MET A 867 5.52 13.35 19.18
CA MET A 867 6.40 14.49 18.87
C MET A 867 6.90 14.45 17.41
N SER A 868 6.48 13.51 16.57
CA SER A 868 6.64 13.61 15.11
C SER A 868 5.28 14.01 14.53
N LEU A 869 5.12 15.29 14.22
CA LEU A 869 4.02 15.71 13.36
C LEU A 869 4.51 15.46 11.94
N ALA A 870 3.85 14.53 11.26
CA ALA A 870 4.18 14.06 9.92
C ALA A 870 4.13 15.19 8.87
N ASP A 871 5.14 16.05 8.85
CA ASP A 871 5.44 16.93 7.72
C ASP A 871 6.59 16.30 6.92
N ASN A 872 6.22 15.37 6.05
CA ASN A 872 7.16 14.68 5.15
C ASN A 872 7.57 15.55 3.95
N ASN A 873 7.15 16.83 3.92
CA ASN A 873 7.49 17.80 2.88
C ASN A 873 8.53 18.85 3.32
N ALA A 874 9.02 18.82 4.56
CA ALA A 874 10.08 19.71 5.00
C ALA A 874 11.44 19.24 4.45
N GLU A 875 12.11 20.05 3.62
CA GLU A 875 13.45 19.77 3.07
C GLU A 875 14.43 19.39 4.20
N GLU A 876 15.08 18.24 4.08
CA GLU A 876 16.11 17.82 5.02
C GLU A 876 17.35 18.71 4.83
N LEU A 877 17.59 19.62 5.78
CA LEU A 877 18.78 20.46 5.74
C LEU A 877 20.02 19.58 5.81
N SER A 878 20.98 19.85 4.93
CA SER A 878 22.30 19.25 5.03
C SER A 878 22.90 19.61 6.39
N TRP A 879 23.79 18.76 6.93
CA TRP A 879 24.42 19.02 8.23
C TRP A 879 24.98 20.45 8.37
N GLN A 880 25.49 21.02 7.27
CA GLN A 880 26.02 22.38 7.27
C GLN A 880 24.95 23.47 7.36
N ASP A 881 23.77 23.22 6.80
CA ASP A 881 22.64 24.17 6.80
C ASP A 881 21.85 24.13 8.12
N ARG A 882 22.11 23.12 8.96
CA ARG A 882 21.51 23.03 10.30
C ARG A 882 22.10 24.05 11.25
N VAL A 883 21.24 24.59 12.11
CA VAL A 883 21.57 25.56 13.16
C VAL A 883 22.61 24.94 14.11
N PRO A 884 23.81 25.54 14.25
CA PRO A 884 24.89 25.02 15.09
C PRO A 884 24.68 25.33 16.58
N ARG A 885 23.45 25.13 17.09
CA ARG A 885 23.05 25.33 18.49
C ARG A 885 22.41 24.05 19.04
N ALA A 886 22.53 23.84 20.34
CA ALA A 886 21.82 22.77 21.03
C ALA A 886 20.35 23.14 21.24
N THR A 887 19.41 22.27 20.85
CA THR A 887 17.98 22.47 21.12
C THR A 887 17.43 21.45 22.10
N TRP A 888 16.47 21.88 22.92
CA TRP A 888 15.65 21.00 23.76
C TRP A 888 14.27 21.59 24.01
N ARG A 889 13.26 20.70 24.03
CA ARG A 889 11.87 20.97 24.37
C ARG A 889 11.39 19.90 25.35
N GLY A 890 10.72 20.30 26.42
CA GLY A 890 10.17 19.36 27.40
C GLY A 890 9.36 20.07 28.49
N THR A 891 8.51 19.30 29.20
CA THR A 891 7.67 19.84 30.30
C THR A 891 8.42 19.85 31.63
N ASP A 892 7.95 20.65 32.59
CA ASP A 892 8.53 20.65 33.93
C ASP A 892 7.96 19.52 34.83
N ARG A 893 6.80 18.94 34.49
CA ARG A 893 6.25 17.72 35.12
C ARG A 893 7.19 16.53 35.12
N GLY A 894 7.99 16.37 34.07
CA GLY A 894 8.97 15.29 33.94
C GLY A 894 10.07 15.36 35.00
N ALA A 895 10.33 16.51 35.61
CA ALA A 895 11.40 16.67 36.61
C ALA A 895 10.90 16.95 38.03
N VAL A 896 9.60 17.24 38.23
CA VAL A 896 9.14 17.93 39.45
C VAL A 896 8.06 17.19 40.26
N ASN A 897 7.12 16.46 39.67
CA ASN A 897 5.84 16.26 40.38
C ASN A 897 5.63 15.02 41.26
N TRP A 898 6.56 14.06 41.32
CA TRP A 898 6.39 12.89 42.20
C TRP A 898 7.26 12.92 43.47
N PHE A 899 8.18 13.89 43.58
CA PHE A 899 8.98 14.13 44.79
C PHE A 899 8.31 15.11 45.77
N THR A 900 7.05 15.50 45.54
CA THR A 900 6.29 16.52 46.29
C THR A 900 5.90 16.11 47.72
N GLY A 901 6.27 14.92 48.17
CA GLY A 901 6.21 14.51 49.58
C GLY A 901 7.51 14.70 50.37
N PHE A 902 8.60 15.15 49.74
CA PHE A 902 9.91 15.30 50.37
C PHE A 902 10.26 16.76 50.62
N ASP A 903 10.83 17.02 51.80
CA ASP A 903 11.49 18.28 52.14
C ASP A 903 12.65 18.52 51.14
N LEU A 904 12.34 19.28 50.09
CA LEU A 904 13.18 19.56 48.92
C LEU A 904 14.36 20.49 49.23
N ASP A 905 14.51 20.96 50.48
CA ASP A 905 15.70 21.72 50.87
C ASP A 905 16.97 20.85 50.91
N GLY A 906 16.84 19.51 50.95
CA GLY A 906 17.97 18.57 50.99
C GLY A 906 18.30 17.82 49.68
N LEU A 907 17.48 17.96 48.63
CA LEU A 907 17.67 17.32 47.32
C LEU A 907 17.70 18.45 46.26
N HIS A 908 18.86 19.09 46.09
CA HIS A 908 19.07 20.26 45.21
C HIS A 908 18.92 19.97 43.68
N GLY A 909 18.06 19.03 43.26
CA GLY A 909 17.85 18.64 41.86
C GLY A 909 16.81 19.48 41.09
N THR A 910 15.85 20.12 41.75
CA THR A 910 14.80 20.93 41.08
C THR A 910 15.24 22.36 40.78
N ARG A 911 16.19 22.91 41.56
CA ARG A 911 16.87 24.15 41.19
C ARG A 911 17.74 23.96 39.95
N SER A 912 18.44 22.84 39.81
CA SER A 912 19.41 22.66 38.72
C SER A 912 18.75 22.53 37.35
N LEU A 913 17.64 21.81 37.17
CA LEU A 913 17.02 21.68 35.82
C LEU A 913 16.40 22.99 35.31
N ARG A 914 15.66 23.71 36.16
CA ARG A 914 15.17 25.06 35.83
C ARG A 914 16.32 26.05 35.65
N GLN A 915 17.42 25.90 36.39
CA GLN A 915 18.63 26.71 36.22
C GLN A 915 19.34 26.39 34.89
N ILE A 916 19.46 25.12 34.51
CA ILE A 916 20.03 24.69 33.21
C ILE A 916 19.24 25.26 32.06
N VAL A 917 17.91 25.14 32.10
CA VAL A 917 17.04 25.71 31.07
C VAL A 917 17.12 27.23 31.08
N ARG A 918 17.15 27.89 32.24
CA ARG A 918 17.31 29.35 32.33
C ARG A 918 18.64 29.82 31.76
N ASP A 919 19.76 29.24 32.20
CA ASP A 919 21.11 29.60 31.77
C ASP A 919 21.30 29.34 30.27
N SER A 920 20.80 28.20 29.78
CA SER A 920 20.85 27.83 28.36
C SER A 920 19.88 28.65 27.51
N SER A 921 18.75 29.11 28.06
CA SER A 921 17.78 29.94 27.32
C SER A 921 18.29 31.35 27.00
N SER A 922 19.29 31.82 27.75
CA SER A 922 20.04 33.06 27.47
C SER A 922 21.32 32.86 26.67
N SER A 923 21.69 31.62 26.34
CA SER A 923 22.92 31.29 25.61
C SER A 923 22.75 31.47 24.09
N GLU A 924 23.77 31.98 23.42
CA GLU A 924 23.83 31.98 21.95
C GLU A 924 24.11 30.58 21.36
N PHE A 925 24.55 29.62 22.18
CA PHE A 925 24.90 28.25 21.78
C PHE A 925 23.78 27.24 22.02
N ALA A 926 22.69 27.62 22.70
CA ALA A 926 21.57 26.74 22.99
C ALA A 926 20.21 27.45 22.84
N ASP A 927 19.20 26.72 22.37
CA ASP A 927 17.80 27.16 22.30
C ASP A 927 16.93 26.15 23.06
N VAL A 928 16.69 26.45 24.33
CA VAL A 928 16.04 25.55 25.29
C VAL A 928 14.76 26.20 25.81
N LYS A 929 13.63 25.51 25.68
CA LYS A 929 12.31 26.01 26.11
C LYS A 929 11.53 24.94 26.87
N PHE A 930 10.82 25.37 27.91
CA PHE A 930 9.79 24.53 28.54
C PHE A 930 8.53 24.53 27.67
N LEU A 931 7.85 23.39 27.65
CA LEU A 931 6.54 23.22 27.03
C LEU A 931 5.43 23.26 28.09
N GLU A 932 4.22 23.61 27.67
CA GLU A 932 3.02 23.49 28.50
C GLU A 932 2.72 22.03 28.90
N ASP A 933 2.08 21.87 30.05
CA ASP A 933 2.11 20.65 30.87
C ASP A 933 1.17 19.52 30.42
N ASP A 934 0.34 19.75 29.39
CA ASP A 934 -0.68 18.79 28.91
C ASP A 934 -0.51 18.43 27.43
N LEU A 935 0.67 17.91 27.08
CA LEU A 935 1.00 17.43 25.72
C LEU A 935 0.26 16.13 25.33
N THR A 936 -0.60 15.58 26.20
CA THR A 936 -1.45 14.45 25.83
C THR A 936 -2.69 14.86 25.05
N ASP A 937 -3.00 16.17 25.04
CA ASP A 937 -3.99 16.79 24.19
C ASP A 937 -3.30 17.39 22.94
N SER A 938 -3.66 16.88 21.76
CA SER A 938 -3.12 17.35 20.48
C SER A 938 -3.42 18.83 20.20
N SER A 939 -4.49 19.39 20.81
CA SER A 939 -4.83 20.81 20.66
C SER A 939 -3.88 21.72 21.43
N VAL A 940 -3.39 21.28 22.60
CA VAL A 940 -2.42 22.00 23.42
C VAL A 940 -1.04 21.99 22.78
N ALA A 941 -0.63 20.84 22.21
CA ALA A 941 0.63 20.72 21.45
C ALA A 941 0.67 21.61 20.19
N ALA A 942 -0.47 21.85 19.54
CA ALA A 942 -0.56 22.71 18.37
C ALA A 942 -0.59 24.22 18.71
N SER A 943 -0.97 24.59 19.94
CA SER A 943 -1.10 25.98 20.39
C SER A 943 0.11 26.53 21.14
N ASP A 944 1.00 25.68 21.67
CA ASP A 944 2.22 26.14 22.36
C ASP A 944 3.26 26.62 21.31
N PRO A 945 3.59 27.92 21.27
CA PRO A 945 4.51 28.48 20.28
C PRO A 945 5.95 27.96 20.44
N ASN A 946 6.27 27.29 21.55
CA ASN A 946 7.58 26.67 21.77
C ASN A 946 7.59 25.18 21.39
N PHE A 947 6.44 24.55 21.12
CA PHE A 947 6.40 23.15 20.69
C PHE A 947 7.05 23.00 19.32
N ILE A 948 8.08 22.16 19.26
CA ILE A 948 8.72 21.77 18.01
C ILE A 948 8.75 20.25 17.99
N PRO A 949 8.17 19.61 16.96
CA PRO A 949 8.31 18.19 16.74
C PRO A 949 9.79 17.75 16.80
N MET A 950 10.06 16.59 17.38
CA MET A 950 11.41 16.05 17.61
C MET A 950 12.12 15.72 16.29
N ASP A 951 11.38 15.28 15.28
CA ASP A 951 11.88 15.09 13.91
C ASP A 951 12.24 16.43 13.25
N HIS A 952 11.43 17.47 13.42
CA HIS A 952 11.76 18.82 12.96
C HIS A 952 13.00 19.38 13.67
N SER A 953 13.10 19.16 14.99
CA SER A 953 14.26 19.56 15.79
C SER A 953 15.54 18.87 15.30
N ALA A 954 15.49 17.58 14.93
CA ALA A 954 16.63 16.85 14.40
C ALA A 954 17.04 17.28 12.98
N ARG A 955 16.07 17.73 12.16
CA ARG A 955 16.32 18.22 10.81
C ARG A 955 16.89 19.64 10.77
N GLN A 956 16.58 20.46 11.78
CA GLN A 956 16.94 21.88 11.79
C GLN A 956 18.16 22.21 12.66
N TRP A 957 18.47 21.45 13.71
CA TRP A 957 19.60 21.72 14.61
C TRP A 957 20.69 20.64 14.52
N ARG A 958 21.96 21.03 14.61
CA ARG A 958 23.11 20.09 14.64
C ARG A 958 23.20 19.32 15.96
N TYR A 959 22.68 19.89 17.05
CA TYR A 959 22.87 19.39 18.40
C TYR A 959 21.52 19.25 19.12
N LEU A 960 21.23 18.07 19.66
CA LEU A 960 20.04 17.84 20.51
C LEU A 960 20.48 17.65 21.95
N LEU A 961 20.10 18.56 22.83
CA LEU A 961 20.33 18.39 24.25
C LEU A 961 19.34 17.34 24.80
N ASP A 962 19.83 16.41 25.62
CA ASP A 962 19.00 15.39 26.26
C ASP A 962 19.06 15.53 27.78
N ILE A 963 18.01 16.15 28.33
CA ILE A 963 17.83 16.35 29.76
C ILE A 963 16.89 15.24 30.28
N PRO A 964 17.31 14.41 31.25
CA PRO A 964 16.46 13.36 31.80
C PRO A 964 15.27 13.94 32.57
N GLY A 965 14.12 13.26 32.46
CA GLY A 965 12.90 13.59 33.20
C GLY A 965 12.89 12.95 34.58
N ASN A 966 12.06 11.91 34.78
CA ASN A 966 11.86 11.21 36.06
C ASN A 966 13.10 10.36 36.47
N GLY A 967 14.32 10.78 36.11
CA GLY A 967 15.58 10.09 36.41
C GLY A 967 16.25 9.43 35.21
N TYR A 968 15.56 9.24 34.08
CA TYR A 968 16.11 8.85 32.76
C TYR A 968 15.40 9.59 31.62
N SER A 969 15.88 9.44 30.37
CA SER A 969 15.25 10.04 29.18
C SER A 969 14.62 8.98 28.28
N GLY A 970 13.30 8.83 28.36
CA GLY A 970 12.55 7.95 27.46
C GLY A 970 12.52 8.40 25.98
N SER A 971 13.10 9.57 25.66
CA SER A 971 13.25 10.09 24.29
C SER A 971 14.65 9.86 23.71
N LEU A 972 15.62 9.39 24.50
CA LEU A 972 17.00 9.26 24.08
C LEU A 972 17.13 8.29 22.88
N LYS A 973 16.38 7.19 22.89
CA LYS A 973 16.36 6.21 21.79
C LYS A 973 16.08 6.89 20.44
N GLN A 974 15.04 7.74 20.37
CA GLN A 974 14.64 8.44 19.14
C GLN A 974 15.62 9.54 18.75
N LYS A 975 16.21 10.23 19.72
CA LYS A 975 17.26 11.24 19.46
C LYS A 975 18.52 10.60 18.88
N LEU A 976 18.90 9.41 19.36
CA LEU A 976 20.09 8.68 18.88
C LEU A 976 19.93 8.07 17.49
N THR A 977 18.70 7.91 17.01
CA THR A 977 18.39 7.52 15.63
C THR A 977 18.21 8.74 14.71
N SER A 978 18.46 9.94 15.22
CA SER A 978 18.25 11.18 14.47
C SER A 978 19.52 11.60 13.72
N GLY A 979 19.39 12.54 12.79
CA GLY A 979 20.54 13.10 12.07
C GLY A 979 21.37 14.10 12.87
N ALA A 980 21.08 14.35 14.15
CA ALA A 980 21.74 15.36 14.97
C ALA A 980 22.59 14.74 16.10
N LEU A 981 23.67 15.42 16.50
CA LEU A 981 24.52 14.96 17.61
C LEU A 981 23.78 15.14 18.94
N VAL A 982 23.62 14.05 19.67
CA VAL A 982 22.94 14.06 20.97
C VAL A 982 23.92 14.42 22.08
N LEU A 983 23.49 15.35 22.93
CA LEU A 983 24.22 15.85 24.10
C LEU A 983 23.45 15.47 25.39
N PRO A 984 23.63 14.25 25.93
CA PRO A 984 23.01 13.86 27.19
C PRO A 984 23.59 14.65 28.37
N VAL A 985 22.72 15.12 29.25
CA VAL A 985 23.12 15.80 30.48
C VAL A 985 23.33 14.78 31.58
N ARG A 986 24.54 14.76 32.15
CA ARG A 986 24.85 13.97 33.33
C ARG A 986 24.33 14.68 34.57
N GLN A 987 23.26 14.17 35.16
CA GLN A 987 22.70 14.72 36.39
C GLN A 987 23.29 14.02 37.62
N GLU A 988 24.02 14.75 38.46
CA GLU A 988 24.34 14.32 39.82
C GLU A 988 23.14 14.63 40.73
N ILE A 989 22.28 13.63 40.98
CA ILE A 989 21.19 13.77 41.94
C ILE A 989 21.77 13.58 43.34
N GLN A 990 21.75 14.62 44.18
CA GLN A 990 22.22 14.54 45.58
C GLN A 990 21.51 13.40 46.32
N GLY A 991 22.25 12.36 46.74
CA GLY A 991 21.70 11.21 47.46
C GLY A 991 21.28 10.02 46.59
N VAL A 992 21.47 10.07 45.28
CA VAL A 992 21.42 8.91 44.36
C VAL A 992 22.80 8.81 43.72
N ALA A 993 23.52 7.72 43.97
CA ALA A 993 24.90 7.54 43.53
C ALA A 993 25.02 7.30 42.01
N SER A 994 23.92 7.03 41.28
CA SER A 994 23.92 6.86 39.82
C SER A 994 22.57 7.18 39.15
N PRO A 995 22.55 7.87 37.99
CA PRO A 995 21.33 8.14 37.23
C PRO A 995 20.66 6.85 36.73
N LEU A 996 19.34 6.92 36.52
CA LEU A 996 18.60 5.79 35.94
C LEU A 996 18.99 5.63 34.47
N HIS A 997 19.05 4.38 34.01
CA HIS A 997 19.43 4.05 32.64
C HIS A 997 18.67 2.84 32.12
N GLU A 998 18.47 2.81 30.80
CA GLU A 998 17.93 1.66 30.06
C GLU A 998 19.08 0.71 29.64
N HIS A 999 18.77 -0.51 29.20
CA HIS A 999 19.78 -1.54 28.91
C HIS A 999 20.82 -1.10 27.88
N PHE A 1000 20.40 -0.39 26.84
CA PHE A 1000 21.28 0.03 25.74
C PHE A 1000 22.27 1.13 26.14
N TYR A 1001 22.02 1.86 27.23
CA TYR A 1001 22.92 2.92 27.73
C TYR A 1001 24.30 2.36 28.09
N ALA A 1002 24.36 1.11 28.56
CA ALA A 1002 25.61 0.46 28.97
C ALA A 1002 26.59 0.20 27.80
N GLY A 1003 26.12 0.23 26.55
CA GLY A 1003 26.97 0.21 25.36
C GLY A 1003 27.32 1.59 24.81
N LEU A 1004 26.68 2.66 25.29
CA LEU A 1004 26.96 4.02 24.85
C LEU A 1004 28.27 4.54 25.47
N ARG A 1005 28.96 5.36 24.67
CA ARG A 1005 30.30 5.88 24.97
C ARG A 1005 30.32 7.36 24.64
N ASP A 1006 30.85 8.16 25.57
CA ASP A 1006 31.10 9.58 25.33
C ASP A 1006 32.05 9.75 24.13
N LYS A 1007 31.82 10.78 23.31
CA LYS A 1007 32.51 11.14 22.07
C LYS A 1007 32.50 10.08 20.95
N ARG A 1008 31.91 8.91 21.19
CA ARG A 1008 31.75 7.86 20.18
C ARG A 1008 30.30 7.68 19.74
N HIS A 1009 29.36 7.75 20.66
CA HIS A 1009 27.92 7.64 20.36
C HIS A 1009 27.12 8.88 20.80
N VAL A 1010 27.65 9.64 21.77
CA VAL A 1010 27.02 10.84 22.34
C VAL A 1010 28.10 11.82 22.77
N LEU A 1011 27.76 13.09 23.01
CA LEU A 1011 28.68 14.04 23.64
C LEU A 1011 28.16 14.44 25.03
N LEU A 1012 28.75 13.90 26.09
CA LEU A 1012 28.27 14.07 27.45
C LEU A 1012 28.44 15.50 27.96
N VAL A 1013 27.36 16.10 28.47
CA VAL A 1013 27.35 17.40 29.16
C VAL A 1013 27.52 17.15 30.66
N GLU A 1014 28.46 17.84 31.27
CA GLU A 1014 28.77 17.73 32.70
C GLU A 1014 28.24 18.96 33.45
N CYS A 1015 27.60 18.72 34.60
CA CYS A 1015 26.97 19.76 35.42
C CYS A 1015 27.62 19.80 36.80
N GLY A 1016 28.35 20.88 37.11
CA GLY A 1016 29.02 21.06 38.39
C GLY A 1016 28.42 22.22 39.18
N GLY A 1017 27.68 21.94 40.25
CA GLY A 1017 27.06 22.98 41.08
C GLY A 1017 25.92 23.71 40.35
N ALA A 1018 26.08 25.03 40.11
CA ALA A 1018 25.02 25.89 39.55
C ALA A 1018 25.03 26.04 38.02
N ALA A 1019 25.99 25.45 37.29
CA ALA A 1019 26.12 25.63 35.83
C ALA A 1019 26.54 24.33 35.11
N CYS A 1020 26.07 24.15 33.87
CA CYS A 1020 26.46 23.04 32.99
C CYS A 1020 27.30 23.52 31.82
N ASP A 1021 28.15 22.65 31.29
CA ASP A 1021 29.10 23.01 30.24
C ASP A 1021 28.53 22.92 28.80
N VAL A 1022 27.21 23.10 28.63
CA VAL A 1022 26.48 23.01 27.34
C VAL A 1022 27.16 23.84 26.26
N ASP A 1023 27.42 25.12 26.52
CA ASP A 1023 28.05 26.03 25.55
C ASP A 1023 29.45 25.55 25.15
N LYS A 1024 30.24 25.07 26.11
CA LYS A 1024 31.57 24.53 25.86
C LYS A 1024 31.50 23.26 25.01
N LYS A 1025 30.48 22.42 25.21
CA LYS A 1025 30.27 21.19 24.43
C LYS A 1025 29.82 21.50 23.01
N VAL A 1026 28.93 22.46 22.82
CA VAL A 1026 28.51 22.94 21.48
C VAL A 1026 29.69 23.57 20.74
N GLN A 1027 30.47 24.44 21.40
CA GLN A 1027 31.68 25.03 20.83
C GLN A 1027 32.72 23.97 20.48
N PHE A 1028 32.92 22.99 21.37
CA PHE A 1028 33.84 21.89 21.15
C PHE A 1028 33.39 21.00 19.97
N ALA A 1029 32.10 20.67 19.88
CA ALA A 1029 31.53 19.92 18.76
C ALA A 1029 31.65 20.69 17.44
N SER A 1030 31.38 22.00 17.46
CA SER A 1030 31.51 22.87 16.29
C SER A 1030 32.96 23.00 15.81
N ALA A 1031 33.91 23.12 16.74
CA ALA A 1031 35.35 23.11 16.43
C ALA A 1031 35.87 21.75 15.95
N ASN A 1032 35.11 20.67 16.15
CA ASN A 1032 35.43 19.30 15.76
C ASN A 1032 34.30 18.68 14.92
N ASP A 1033 33.73 19.45 13.99
CA ASP A 1033 32.49 19.13 13.26
C ASP A 1033 32.49 17.76 12.56
N ALA A 1034 33.62 17.36 11.98
CA ALA A 1034 33.75 16.03 11.35
C ALA A 1034 33.65 14.88 12.37
N ALA A 1035 34.24 15.04 13.56
CA ALA A 1035 34.14 14.07 14.63
C ALA A 1035 32.74 14.05 15.27
N ALA A 1036 32.08 15.21 15.34
CA ALA A 1036 30.69 15.32 15.74
C ALA A 1036 29.76 14.54 14.78
N ARG A 1037 29.94 14.69 13.45
CA ARG A 1037 29.21 13.90 12.44
C ARG A 1037 29.49 12.41 12.54
N GLN A 1038 30.75 12.03 12.70
CA GLN A 1038 31.11 10.61 12.90
C GLN A 1038 30.47 10.02 14.16
N THR A 1039 30.36 10.82 15.23
CA THR A 1039 29.66 10.42 16.46
C THR A 1039 28.18 10.15 16.20
N VAL A 1040 27.52 10.94 15.33
CA VAL A 1040 26.14 10.72 14.86
C VAL A 1040 26.03 9.42 14.06
N GLU A 1041 26.93 9.19 13.10
CA GLU A 1041 26.94 7.96 12.29
C GLU A 1041 27.14 6.71 13.14
N HIS A 1042 28.03 6.77 14.13
CA HIS A 1042 28.24 5.70 15.09
C HIS A 1042 27.02 5.46 15.98
N ALA A 1043 26.35 6.52 16.45
CA ALA A 1043 25.10 6.42 17.22
C ALA A 1043 24.00 5.75 16.38
N ASN A 1044 23.79 6.23 15.15
CA ASN A 1044 22.81 5.67 14.22
C ASN A 1044 23.13 4.20 13.89
N SER A 1045 24.40 3.86 13.65
CA SER A 1045 24.84 2.48 13.39
C SER A 1045 24.68 1.55 14.61
N TYR A 1046 24.88 2.08 15.82
CA TYR A 1046 24.63 1.36 17.06
C TYR A 1046 23.13 1.10 17.24
N MET A 1047 22.29 2.10 16.98
CA MET A 1047 20.84 2.01 17.12
C MET A 1047 20.14 1.27 15.98
N ALA A 1048 20.71 1.22 14.77
CA ALA A 1048 20.18 0.45 13.63
C ALA A 1048 20.03 -1.06 13.94
N ARG A 1049 20.80 -1.54 14.93
CA ARG A 1049 20.77 -2.93 15.40
C ARG A 1049 19.99 -3.11 16.71
N PHE A 1050 19.34 -2.06 17.22
CA PHE A 1050 18.67 -2.04 18.53
C PHE A 1050 17.64 -3.15 18.70
N ASP A 1051 16.78 -3.39 17.71
CA ASP A 1051 15.74 -4.42 17.77
C ASP A 1051 16.36 -5.82 17.91
N HIS A 1052 17.42 -6.07 17.15
CA HIS A 1052 18.18 -7.32 17.22
C HIS A 1052 18.89 -7.46 18.58
N TYR A 1053 19.55 -6.40 19.06
CA TYR A 1053 20.19 -6.38 20.37
C TYR A 1053 19.22 -6.64 21.52
N SER A 1054 18.02 -6.06 21.46
CA SER A 1054 17.00 -6.15 22.51
C SER A 1054 16.38 -7.54 22.59
N LEU A 1055 16.16 -8.21 21.45
CA LEU A 1055 15.75 -9.62 21.40
C LEU A 1055 16.82 -10.53 22.02
N CYS A 1056 18.08 -10.39 21.60
CA CYS A 1056 19.17 -11.17 22.17
C CYS A 1056 19.37 -10.92 23.68
N TYR A 1057 19.17 -9.69 24.14
CA TYR A 1057 19.28 -9.33 25.56
C TYR A 1057 18.19 -10.01 26.37
N THR A 1058 16.95 -9.91 25.87
CA THR A 1058 15.77 -10.53 26.50
C THR A 1058 15.96 -12.03 26.58
N TRP A 1059 16.34 -12.70 25.48
CA TRP A 1059 16.60 -14.13 25.47
C TRP A 1059 17.67 -14.53 26.49
N ARG A 1060 18.82 -13.84 26.51
CA ARG A 1060 19.93 -14.19 27.41
C ARG A 1060 19.57 -13.94 28.87
N LEU A 1061 18.83 -12.88 29.16
CA LEU A 1061 18.33 -12.56 30.50
C LEU A 1061 17.39 -13.66 31.00
N LEU A 1062 16.42 -14.08 30.18
CA LEU A 1062 15.44 -15.10 30.55
C LEU A 1062 16.10 -16.47 30.80
N GLN A 1063 17.06 -16.87 29.97
CA GLN A 1063 17.84 -18.11 30.15
C GLN A 1063 18.61 -18.10 31.48
N LEU A 1064 19.31 -17.01 31.78
CA LEU A 1064 20.07 -16.91 33.03
C LEU A 1064 19.19 -16.75 34.26
N TYR A 1065 17.98 -16.21 34.09
CA TYR A 1065 17.03 -16.03 35.16
C TYR A 1065 16.28 -17.32 35.52
N SER A 1066 15.89 -18.14 34.53
CA SER A 1066 15.21 -19.41 34.77
C SER A 1066 16.04 -20.35 35.64
N ASP A 1067 17.36 -20.37 35.45
CA ASP A 1067 18.30 -21.18 36.25
C ASP A 1067 18.31 -20.80 37.75
N LEU A 1068 17.78 -19.63 38.10
CA LEU A 1068 17.72 -19.14 39.48
C LEU A 1068 16.43 -19.56 40.20
N LEU A 1069 15.40 -20.01 39.48
CA LEU A 1069 14.12 -20.42 40.07
C LEU A 1069 14.28 -21.75 40.82
N ARG A 1070 13.98 -21.77 42.13
CA ARG A 1070 14.13 -22.95 43.00
C ARG A 1070 12.82 -23.70 43.28
N TYR A 1071 11.86 -23.60 42.36
CA TYR A 1071 10.55 -24.24 42.49
C TYR A 1071 10.03 -24.67 41.11
N PRO A 1072 9.27 -25.77 41.03
CA PRO A 1072 8.61 -26.17 39.78
C PRO A 1072 7.42 -25.25 39.47
N LEU A 1073 7.14 -24.98 38.20
CA LEU A 1073 5.93 -24.24 37.77
C LEU A 1073 4.69 -25.15 37.80
N GLU A 1074 3.55 -24.65 38.27
CA GLU A 1074 2.27 -25.39 38.26
C GLU A 1074 1.74 -25.56 36.81
N ASP A 1075 0.93 -26.59 36.55
CA ASP A 1075 0.42 -26.95 35.20
C ASP A 1075 -0.57 -25.94 34.61
N GLU A 1076 -1.21 -25.12 35.46
CA GLU A 1076 -1.97 -23.94 35.04
C GLU A 1076 -1.79 -22.80 36.07
N PRO A 1077 -1.67 -21.54 35.62
CA PRO A 1077 -1.72 -20.41 36.54
C PRO A 1077 -3.11 -20.36 37.20
N ARG A 1078 -3.17 -20.59 38.52
CA ARG A 1078 -4.42 -20.59 39.28
C ARG A 1078 -5.10 -19.23 39.21
N ASN A 1079 -6.17 -19.19 38.43
CA ASN A 1079 -7.41 -18.43 38.59
C ASN A 1079 -7.41 -17.31 39.66
N THR A 1080 -6.76 -16.18 39.39
CA THR A 1080 -7.10 -14.86 39.94
C THR A 1080 -6.65 -13.76 38.96
N ASN A 1081 -7.58 -13.27 38.13
CA ASN A 1081 -7.48 -12.11 37.18
C ASN A 1081 -7.03 -12.44 35.74
N PRO A 1082 -7.40 -11.62 34.72
CA PRO A 1082 -7.48 -12.06 33.34
C PRO A 1082 -6.11 -12.44 32.78
N THR A 1083 -6.02 -13.65 32.22
CA THR A 1083 -4.79 -14.25 31.68
C THR A 1083 -4.93 -14.42 30.17
N VAL A 1084 -3.98 -13.88 29.40
CA VAL A 1084 -3.87 -14.07 27.94
C VAL A 1084 -2.87 -15.19 27.65
N ARG A 1085 -3.24 -16.19 26.83
CA ARG A 1085 -2.43 -17.40 26.52
C ARG A 1085 -1.98 -17.41 25.05
N VAL A 1086 -0.69 -17.66 24.77
CA VAL A 1086 -0.16 -17.72 23.39
C VAL A 1086 0.88 -18.85 23.21
N HIS A 1087 0.76 -19.69 22.16
CA HIS A 1087 1.51 -20.94 21.94
C HIS A 1087 2.61 -20.87 20.85
N ARG A 1088 3.66 -21.71 20.96
CA ARG A 1088 4.72 -21.94 19.94
C ARG A 1088 4.36 -23.10 18.97
N PRO A 1089 4.60 -23.00 17.64
CA PRO A 1089 4.40 -24.12 16.72
C PRO A 1089 5.62 -25.06 16.66
N LEU A 1090 5.38 -26.37 16.64
CA LEU A 1090 6.39 -27.44 16.61
C LEU A 1090 6.67 -27.94 15.19
N SER A 1091 7.95 -28.24 14.94
CA SER A 1091 8.56 -29.05 13.88
C SER A 1091 9.12 -28.33 12.64
N ALA A 1092 10.31 -28.80 12.25
CA ALA A 1092 11.19 -28.32 11.21
C ALA A 1092 11.23 -29.31 10.03
N ASN A 1093 11.56 -28.76 8.85
CA ASN A 1093 12.01 -29.37 7.58
C ASN A 1093 10.97 -29.65 6.47
N LEU A 1094 11.16 -28.87 5.37
CA LEU A 1094 10.93 -29.14 3.93
C LEU A 1094 9.46 -29.24 3.44
N GLU A 1095 8.99 -28.59 2.37
CA GLU A 1095 9.56 -27.77 1.27
C GLU A 1095 8.64 -26.55 1.03
N ILE A 1096 9.20 -25.37 0.79
CA ILE A 1096 8.42 -24.14 0.57
C ILE A 1096 8.10 -24.02 -0.93
N SER A 1097 7.00 -24.62 -1.37
CA SER A 1097 6.36 -24.26 -2.65
C SER A 1097 5.42 -23.08 -2.41
N LYS A 1098 5.73 -21.93 -3.02
CA LYS A 1098 4.95 -20.68 -2.86
C LYS A 1098 3.89 -20.58 -3.97
N ILE A 1099 2.64 -20.29 -3.61
CA ILE A 1099 1.53 -19.96 -4.52
C ILE A 1099 0.98 -18.59 -4.08
N ALA A 1100 1.11 -17.58 -4.93
CA ALA A 1100 0.87 -16.17 -4.59
C ALA A 1100 1.66 -15.74 -3.33
N ASN A 1101 1.01 -15.18 -2.32
CA ASN A 1101 1.65 -14.86 -1.04
C ASN A 1101 1.81 -16.08 -0.13
N TYR A 1102 1.17 -17.21 -0.42
CA TYR A 1102 1.10 -18.34 0.51
C TYR A 1102 2.19 -19.36 0.26
N VAL A 1103 2.88 -19.78 1.32
CA VAL A 1103 3.90 -20.82 1.34
C VAL A 1103 3.25 -22.12 1.78
N LEU A 1104 3.24 -23.14 0.92
CA LEU A 1104 2.76 -24.47 1.28
C LEU A 1104 3.71 -25.09 2.31
N CYS A 1105 3.13 -25.60 3.39
CA CYS A 1105 3.80 -26.15 4.56
C CYS A 1105 3.48 -27.65 4.76
N GLY A 1106 2.89 -28.32 3.76
CA GLY A 1106 2.65 -29.78 3.72
C GLY A 1106 1.18 -30.19 3.60
N THR A 1107 0.89 -31.41 3.16
CA THR A 1107 -0.48 -31.91 2.91
C THR A 1107 -1.25 -32.22 4.21
N LEU A 1108 -2.41 -31.60 4.41
CA LEU A 1108 -3.34 -31.85 5.52
C LEU A 1108 -4.30 -33.04 5.26
N GLY A 1109 -4.59 -33.39 4.00
CA GLY A 1109 -5.35 -34.59 3.63
C GLY A 1109 -5.69 -34.71 2.13
N GLU A 1110 -5.92 -35.93 1.63
CA GLU A 1110 -6.27 -36.20 0.23
C GLU A 1110 -7.59 -36.99 0.11
N GLY A 1111 -8.42 -36.63 -0.88
CA GLY A 1111 -9.67 -37.31 -1.18
C GLY A 1111 -9.98 -37.33 -2.68
N GLY A 1112 -11.11 -37.92 -3.08
CA GLY A 1112 -11.49 -38.09 -4.50
C GLY A 1112 -11.66 -36.80 -5.32
N TYR A 1113 -11.48 -35.62 -4.71
CA TYR A 1113 -11.70 -34.29 -5.30
C TYR A 1113 -10.57 -33.29 -4.96
N GLY A 1114 -9.33 -33.77 -4.82
CA GLY A 1114 -8.15 -32.93 -4.66
C GLY A 1114 -7.43 -33.07 -3.32
N GLU A 1115 -6.31 -32.36 -3.22
CA GLU A 1115 -5.38 -32.37 -2.09
C GLU A 1115 -5.62 -31.12 -1.22
N VAL A 1116 -5.73 -31.25 0.10
CA VAL A 1116 -5.77 -30.11 1.03
C VAL A 1116 -4.41 -29.99 1.66
N ALA A 1117 -3.73 -28.88 1.45
CA ALA A 1117 -2.41 -28.59 1.98
C ALA A 1117 -2.46 -27.44 3.00
N LYS A 1118 -1.61 -27.48 4.01
CA LYS A 1118 -1.38 -26.37 4.92
C LYS A 1118 -0.62 -25.32 4.14
N ALA A 1119 -1.12 -24.11 4.07
CA ALA A 1119 -0.44 -22.98 3.43
C ALA A 1119 -0.34 -21.83 4.42
N VAL A 1120 0.72 -21.07 4.37
CA VAL A 1120 0.98 -19.97 5.29
C VAL A 1120 1.15 -18.71 4.48
N ASP A 1121 0.33 -17.69 4.72
CA ASP A 1121 0.55 -16.40 4.05
C ASP A 1121 1.95 -15.92 4.41
N ALA A 1122 2.84 -15.73 3.44
CA ALA A 1122 4.19 -15.25 3.69
C ALA A 1122 4.22 -13.83 4.29
N THR A 1123 3.09 -13.13 4.23
CA THR A 1123 2.90 -11.76 4.71
C THR A 1123 2.23 -11.74 6.09
N THR A 1124 1.13 -12.46 6.28
CA THR A 1124 0.42 -12.49 7.58
C THR A 1124 0.90 -13.62 8.50
N SER A 1125 1.61 -14.61 7.95
CA SER A 1125 1.97 -15.89 8.58
C SER A 1125 0.78 -16.68 9.10
N GLU A 1126 -0.46 -16.30 8.74
CA GLU A 1126 -1.64 -17.07 9.08
C GLU A 1126 -1.60 -18.40 8.35
N GLU A 1127 -1.88 -19.47 9.09
CA GLU A 1127 -1.92 -20.82 8.56
C GLU A 1127 -3.33 -21.16 8.11
N PHE A 1128 -3.42 -21.57 6.86
CA PHE A 1128 -4.64 -21.93 6.18
C PHE A 1128 -4.58 -23.39 5.77
N ALA A 1129 -5.73 -24.06 5.77
CA ALA A 1129 -5.89 -25.25 4.96
C ALA A 1129 -6.27 -24.81 3.54
N MET A 1130 -5.31 -24.85 2.62
CA MET A 1130 -5.45 -24.55 1.20
C MET A 1130 -5.85 -25.79 0.42
N LYS A 1131 -7.02 -25.79 -0.20
CA LYS A 1131 -7.48 -26.88 -1.08
C LYS A 1131 -6.94 -26.69 -2.51
N LEU A 1132 -6.27 -27.71 -3.05
CA LEU A 1132 -5.58 -27.77 -4.34
C LEU A 1132 -6.28 -28.76 -5.28
N LEU A 1133 -6.60 -28.32 -6.51
CA LEU A 1133 -7.23 -29.14 -7.56
C LEU A 1133 -6.33 -29.27 -8.78
N GLU A 1134 -6.19 -30.48 -9.32
CA GLU A 1134 -5.48 -30.69 -10.59
C GLU A 1134 -6.37 -30.35 -11.79
N LYS A 1135 -5.84 -29.60 -12.76
CA LYS A 1135 -6.62 -29.12 -13.92
C LYS A 1135 -7.06 -30.26 -14.85
N SER A 1136 -6.32 -31.37 -14.85
CA SER A 1136 -6.55 -32.57 -15.67
C SER A 1136 -7.72 -33.44 -15.18
N THR A 1137 -8.19 -33.24 -13.94
CA THR A 1137 -9.34 -33.98 -13.37
C THR A 1137 -10.68 -33.30 -13.62
N ILE A 1138 -10.66 -32.03 -14.04
CA ILE A 1138 -11.84 -31.27 -14.47
C ILE A 1138 -12.08 -31.58 -15.96
N LYS A 1139 -12.96 -32.54 -16.26
CA LYS A 1139 -13.18 -33.03 -17.65
C LYS A 1139 -14.56 -32.74 -18.21
N SER A 1140 -15.50 -32.28 -17.38
CA SER A 1140 -16.89 -32.03 -17.74
C SER A 1140 -17.45 -30.78 -17.05
N PHE A 1141 -18.58 -30.28 -17.53
CA PHE A 1141 -19.25 -29.09 -16.98
C PHE A 1141 -19.75 -29.31 -15.53
N GLU A 1142 -20.12 -30.55 -15.17
CA GLU A 1142 -20.57 -30.91 -13.80
C GLU A 1142 -19.42 -30.84 -12.77
N ASP A 1143 -18.17 -31.11 -13.18
CA ASP A 1143 -17.01 -31.01 -12.29
C ASP A 1143 -16.69 -29.56 -11.91
N ILE A 1144 -16.91 -28.62 -12.86
CA ILE A 1144 -16.75 -27.18 -12.66
C ILE A 1144 -17.86 -26.65 -11.74
N GLN A 1145 -19.12 -27.04 -11.98
CA GLN A 1145 -20.23 -26.64 -11.12
C GLN A 1145 -20.02 -27.06 -9.66
N ARG A 1146 -19.49 -28.27 -9.41
CA ARG A 1146 -19.18 -28.74 -8.04
C ARG A 1146 -18.15 -27.87 -7.30
N VAL A 1147 -17.12 -27.37 -7.98
CA VAL A 1147 -16.10 -26.49 -7.37
C VAL A 1147 -16.70 -25.15 -6.95
N TYR A 1148 -17.53 -24.56 -7.83
CA TYR A 1148 -18.25 -23.32 -7.54
C TYR A 1148 -19.31 -23.52 -6.45
N THR A 1149 -19.87 -24.71 -6.25
CA THR A 1149 -20.81 -24.96 -5.14
C THR A 1149 -20.11 -25.20 -3.79
N GLU A 1150 -18.83 -25.57 -3.76
CA GLU A 1150 -18.11 -25.92 -2.51
C GLU A 1150 -17.49 -24.70 -1.78
N ILE A 1151 -16.93 -23.75 -2.53
CA ILE A 1151 -16.41 -22.45 -2.05
C ILE A 1151 -17.39 -21.64 -1.15
N PRO A 1152 -18.66 -21.44 -1.53
CA PRO A 1152 -19.68 -20.74 -0.72
C PRO A 1152 -20.05 -21.52 0.52
N ALA A 1153 -20.32 -22.82 0.35
CA ALA A 1153 -20.76 -23.71 1.41
C ALA A 1153 -19.72 -23.76 2.53
N LEU A 1154 -18.43 -23.68 2.19
CA LEU A 1154 -17.31 -23.56 3.13
C LEU A 1154 -17.14 -22.14 3.72
N ARG A 1155 -17.56 -21.07 3.03
CA ARG A 1155 -17.55 -19.69 3.54
C ARG A 1155 -18.66 -19.46 4.57
N ASP A 1156 -19.82 -20.07 4.32
CA ASP A 1156 -21.06 -19.92 5.09
C ASP A 1156 -21.27 -21.01 6.17
N LEU A 1157 -20.48 -22.09 6.16
CA LEU A 1157 -20.49 -23.11 7.19
C LEU A 1157 -20.15 -22.51 8.56
N ARG A 1158 -21.17 -22.20 9.37
CA ARG A 1158 -21.00 -21.85 10.79
C ARG A 1158 -21.22 -23.09 11.63
N GLN A 1159 -20.18 -23.92 11.74
CA GLN A 1159 -20.16 -25.11 12.58
C GLN A 1159 -19.05 -24.93 13.63
N THR A 1160 -19.33 -25.24 14.89
CA THR A 1160 -18.41 -25.02 16.03
C THR A 1160 -17.05 -25.73 15.85
N ASN A 1161 -16.97 -26.70 14.93
CA ASN A 1161 -15.78 -27.50 14.66
C ASN A 1161 -15.17 -27.33 13.26
N VAL A 1162 -15.77 -26.54 12.34
CA VAL A 1162 -15.35 -26.45 10.92
C VAL A 1162 -14.95 -25.03 10.53
N ILE A 1163 -14.04 -24.96 9.56
CA ILE A 1163 -13.10 -23.90 9.24
C ILE A 1163 -13.73 -22.83 8.34
N ARG A 1164 -13.46 -21.53 8.56
CA ARG A 1164 -14.00 -20.40 7.78
C ARG A 1164 -13.08 -20.06 6.61
N MET A 1165 -13.61 -19.95 5.39
CA MET A 1165 -12.78 -19.67 4.23
C MET A 1165 -12.28 -18.21 4.20
N PHE A 1166 -10.96 -18.01 4.02
CA PHE A 1166 -10.23 -16.76 4.24
C PHE A 1166 -9.77 -16.05 2.95
N ASP A 1167 -9.30 -16.80 1.93
CA ASP A 1167 -8.90 -16.24 0.62
C ASP A 1167 -8.95 -17.30 -0.52
N VAL A 1168 -8.96 -16.86 -1.79
CA VAL A 1168 -8.90 -17.71 -3.02
C VAL A 1168 -7.89 -17.10 -4.01
N ALA A 1169 -6.85 -17.85 -4.39
CA ALA A 1169 -5.80 -17.40 -5.30
C ALA A 1169 -5.82 -18.19 -6.63
N LEU A 1170 -5.58 -17.54 -7.78
CA LEU A 1170 -5.51 -18.19 -9.10
C LEU A 1170 -4.16 -17.91 -9.76
N GLU A 1171 -3.18 -18.81 -9.59
CA GLU A 1171 -1.96 -18.79 -10.39
C GLU A 1171 -1.34 -20.20 -10.52
N LEU A 1172 -1.29 -20.74 -11.76
CA LEU A 1172 -0.27 -21.61 -12.38
C LEU A 1172 -0.84 -22.35 -13.64
N PRO A 1173 0.00 -22.85 -14.59
CA PRO A 1173 -0.46 -23.50 -15.83
C PRO A 1173 -1.18 -24.86 -15.66
N THR A 1174 -0.98 -25.55 -14.53
CA THR A 1174 -1.35 -26.98 -14.34
C THR A 1174 -2.27 -27.28 -13.15
N ARG A 1175 -2.52 -26.35 -12.22
CA ARG A 1175 -3.37 -26.55 -11.00
C ARG A 1175 -4.24 -25.32 -10.72
N ALA A 1176 -5.42 -25.51 -10.12
CA ALA A 1176 -6.30 -24.43 -9.63
C ALA A 1176 -6.47 -24.52 -8.10
N VAL A 1177 -6.55 -23.38 -7.39
CA VAL A 1177 -6.68 -23.32 -5.92
C VAL A 1177 -8.04 -22.73 -5.55
N THR A 1178 -8.77 -23.37 -4.63
CA THR A 1178 -10.20 -23.07 -4.40
C THR A 1178 -10.58 -22.86 -2.94
N GLY A 1179 -9.65 -22.35 -2.13
CA GLY A 1179 -9.97 -21.80 -0.82
C GLY A 1179 -8.93 -22.08 0.26
N LEU A 1180 -8.58 -21.04 1.01
CA LEU A 1180 -7.88 -21.06 2.28
C LEU A 1180 -8.89 -21.19 3.41
N LEU A 1181 -8.74 -22.11 4.34
CA LEU A 1181 -9.66 -22.30 5.46
C LEU A 1181 -8.92 -21.96 6.78
N HIS A 1182 -9.41 -20.98 7.56
CA HIS A 1182 -8.95 -20.62 8.91
C HIS A 1182 -10.01 -20.90 10.00
N LYS A 1183 -9.67 -21.60 11.09
CA LYS A 1183 -10.59 -21.87 12.21
C LYS A 1183 -10.49 -20.70 13.20
N LYS A 1184 -11.62 -20.10 13.57
CA LYS A 1184 -11.66 -18.93 14.45
C LYS A 1184 -11.13 -19.22 15.85
#